data_AF-A0A9J7N1F2-F1
#
_entry.id   AF-A0A9J7N1F2-F1
#
_cell.length_a   1.000
_cell.length_b   1.000
_cell.length_c   1.000
_cell.angle_alpha   90.00
_cell.angle_beta   90.00
_cell.angle_gamma   90.00
#
_symmetry.space_group_name_H-M   'P 1'
#
loop_
_entity.id
_entity.type
_entity.pdbx_description
1 polymer ?
#
loop_
_entity_poly.entity_id
_entity_poly.type
_entity_poly.pdbx_seq_one_letter_code
_entity_poly.pdbx_strand_id
1 'polypeptide(L)'
;MAKQCLNCVIVCAVFTLALSGLASSKFSSDRYCSKYHILNETWRGVQVKTIELHGQHHCDNTEGFQTARWYRFMGEAGTAMPTEPPPLSHRCGSDAPVWMNGINPTYEDGVVDRQVCARFRGRTCSWKWNIRVKRCPEGFLIYKLRPVKACSLTYCGIGIQNMTVDDVARPASNEIEDGSGALDKREEVPVAKVHRACNNYITLDEPQRSVHYQIDPNTGTSTLLCDKRSEVKNGSWYRFVGEGGVTMATERPLSTNRCGTHAPVWMRGRHPNVTDGVVTRTVCAFWDGNDCKWSWEIKVLSCPGDYFVYKLRKAKECLLAYCTTAGAPNTTVPPPASSMPVDILSDDEDDMGPGEPYIEDAPTTESPDDAEDVGSGAPQTPEREAGTYLVHYKGWNYFKVPVIGEMTSANVQAACEAAGYVTPCSGDRDCMHSSSECVLTGLEDCNNPMKEVSQELCGTKPYGCPKLQGVYQYMNTWKDGAACGVELRDWCAIGSGWENRYAFCATDRNVTTTASQATTATPTKEPRNCCGKILRQAKEVVDQSSGFRVPDGWTMCYIDERDTDHHLTKCRDLLQGIPGYEDAEQLLAAGGNFGCWHGTTGDSPGPAFATNNVIENSCKDGVQQKTPLNSWNVRTTTLGVCIKGITCDGAPETTFPPPTPVVSDDLLTEDEDDVGSGEQDNKEREASYLVHYKGWNYYKVPVIGKMTSANVKAACEAAGYVTPCTGGSDCQYSSSECVLTGLKHCGHPMTEVSQELCGTTPTECAQMQGVYQYMNTWSKGAACGVDSTWCAVGSKWEDRYALCADSNASTAAPQTTTTTPQVTTTARDSSR
;
A
#
# COMPACT_ATOMS: atom_id res chain seq x y z
N MET A 1 8.61 -56.57 17.59
CA MET A 1 7.65 -55.53 17.16
C MET A 1 8.21 -54.12 17.27
N ALA A 2 8.63 -53.61 18.44
CA ALA A 2 9.17 -52.24 18.56
C ALA A 2 10.44 -51.93 17.71
N LYS A 3 11.33 -52.91 17.51
CA LYS A 3 12.52 -52.76 16.65
C LYS A 3 12.24 -52.77 15.14
N GLN A 4 11.14 -53.38 14.71
CA GLN A 4 10.74 -53.40 13.29
C GLN A 4 10.07 -52.08 12.88
N CYS A 5 9.33 -51.43 13.79
CA CYS A 5 8.81 -50.08 13.58
C CYS A 5 9.93 -49.05 13.40
N LEU A 6 11.01 -49.13 14.19
CA LEU A 6 12.10 -48.15 14.11
C LEU A 6 12.86 -48.19 12.78
N ASN A 7 13.04 -49.39 12.19
CA ASN A 7 13.72 -49.52 10.90
C ASN A 7 12.86 -49.06 9.71
N CYS A 8 11.53 -49.23 9.73
CA CYS A 8 10.66 -48.69 8.70
C CYS A 8 10.62 -47.15 8.70
N VAL A 9 10.66 -46.53 9.89
CA VAL A 9 10.66 -45.06 10.03
C VAL A 9 11.94 -44.46 9.44
N ILE A 10 13.09 -45.12 9.61
CA ILE A 10 14.37 -44.64 9.08
C ILE A 10 14.41 -44.76 7.54
N VAL A 11 13.91 -45.85 6.97
CA VAL A 11 13.90 -46.04 5.50
C VAL A 11 12.92 -45.07 4.80
N CYS A 12 11.76 -44.79 5.40
CA CYS A 12 10.83 -43.78 4.90
C CYS A 12 11.38 -42.34 5.02
N ALA A 13 12.13 -42.03 6.09
CA ALA A 13 12.76 -40.72 6.26
C ALA A 13 13.87 -40.46 5.23
N VAL A 14 14.63 -41.49 4.84
CA VAL A 14 15.68 -41.36 3.82
C VAL A 14 15.08 -41.21 2.41
N PHE A 15 13.95 -41.86 2.11
CA PHE A 15 13.26 -41.71 0.83
C PHE A 15 12.54 -40.36 0.67
N THR A 16 11.98 -39.80 1.76
CA THR A 16 11.36 -38.45 1.73
C THR A 16 12.38 -37.31 1.69
N LEU A 17 13.58 -37.50 2.26
CA LEU A 17 14.70 -36.57 2.11
C LEU A 17 15.29 -36.54 0.69
N ALA A 18 15.25 -37.66 -0.04
CA ALA A 18 15.72 -37.71 -1.43
C ALA A 18 14.74 -37.07 -2.43
N LEU A 19 13.43 -37.12 -2.16
CA LEU A 19 12.39 -36.52 -3.01
C LEU A 19 12.16 -35.01 -2.72
N SER A 20 12.40 -34.55 -1.49
CA SER A 20 12.37 -33.12 -1.15
C SER A 20 13.58 -32.35 -1.68
N GLY A 21 14.71 -33.03 -1.97
CA GLY A 21 15.88 -32.44 -2.61
C GLY A 21 15.70 -32.04 -4.08
N LEU A 22 14.69 -32.56 -4.78
CA LEU A 22 14.45 -32.27 -6.20
C LEU A 22 13.35 -31.22 -6.45
N ALA A 23 12.54 -30.88 -5.44
CA ALA A 23 11.48 -29.88 -5.54
C ALA A 23 11.88 -28.49 -5.03
N SER A 24 13.04 -28.34 -4.40
CA SER A 24 13.48 -27.11 -3.73
C SER A 24 14.16 -26.06 -4.63
N SER A 25 13.84 -26.00 -5.93
CA SER A 25 14.49 -25.04 -6.86
C SER A 25 13.59 -24.00 -7.55
N LYS A 26 12.30 -23.86 -7.20
CA LYS A 26 11.38 -22.97 -7.95
C LYS A 26 10.52 -21.96 -7.17
N PHE A 27 10.93 -21.53 -5.97
CA PHE A 27 10.39 -20.30 -5.37
C PHE A 27 11.53 -19.33 -5.03
N SER A 28 12.25 -18.91 -6.08
CA SER A 28 13.21 -17.81 -6.00
C SER A 28 12.43 -16.50 -6.01
N SER A 29 12.70 -15.63 -5.04
CA SER A 29 12.30 -14.22 -5.08
C SER A 29 12.61 -13.61 -6.44
N ASP A 30 11.61 -12.98 -7.06
CA ASP A 30 11.80 -12.34 -8.35
C ASP A 30 12.42 -10.96 -8.16
N ARG A 31 13.71 -10.97 -7.81
CA ARG A 31 14.55 -9.82 -7.43
C ARG A 31 14.52 -8.65 -8.44
N TYR A 32 13.97 -8.84 -9.63
CA TYR A 32 13.90 -7.84 -10.69
C TYR A 32 12.66 -6.93 -10.60
N CYS A 33 11.58 -7.38 -9.97
CA CYS A 33 10.32 -6.65 -9.90
C CYS A 33 10.25 -5.59 -8.80
N SER A 34 11.26 -5.51 -7.93
CA SER A 34 11.37 -4.50 -6.88
C SER A 34 12.52 -3.50 -7.14
N LYS A 35 13.39 -3.74 -8.12
CA LYS A 35 14.57 -2.90 -8.41
C LYS A 35 14.73 -2.65 -9.91
N TYR A 36 14.27 -1.48 -10.35
CA TYR A 36 14.37 -1.01 -11.74
C TYR A 36 14.56 0.51 -11.80
N HIS A 37 15.05 1.01 -12.93
CA HIS A 37 15.11 2.44 -13.22
C HIS A 37 13.86 2.90 -13.98
N ILE A 38 13.37 4.10 -13.70
CA ILE A 38 12.14 4.63 -14.28
C ILE A 38 12.47 5.41 -15.55
N LEU A 39 11.73 5.14 -16.63
CA LEU A 39 11.71 5.92 -17.86
C LEU A 39 10.36 6.64 -17.93
N ASN A 40 10.34 7.94 -17.66
CA ASN A 40 9.11 8.73 -17.58
C ASN A 40 9.13 10.01 -18.40
N GLU A 41 10.22 10.25 -19.12
CA GLU A 41 10.45 11.46 -19.87
C GLU A 41 9.43 11.55 -21.01
N THR A 42 8.76 12.71 -21.12
CA THR A 42 7.70 12.97 -22.09
C THR A 42 8.11 12.65 -23.51
N TRP A 43 9.35 13.00 -23.89
CA TRP A 43 9.89 12.78 -25.22
C TRP A 43 10.00 11.30 -25.61
N ARG A 44 9.93 10.36 -24.67
CA ARG A 44 10.00 8.91 -24.96
C ARG A 44 8.70 8.32 -25.51
N GLY A 45 7.58 9.05 -25.46
CA GLY A 45 6.31 8.59 -25.99
C GLY A 45 6.31 8.43 -27.52
N VAL A 46 5.69 7.36 -28.03
CA VAL A 46 5.61 7.03 -29.47
C VAL A 46 4.91 8.10 -30.32
N GLN A 47 4.11 8.93 -29.67
CA GLN A 47 3.40 10.07 -30.26
C GLN A 47 4.31 11.29 -30.46
N VAL A 48 5.38 11.46 -29.66
CA VAL A 48 6.19 12.69 -29.68
C VAL A 48 7.09 12.71 -30.91
N LYS A 49 6.99 13.78 -31.71
CA LYS A 49 7.82 13.97 -32.90
C LYS A 49 9.11 14.69 -32.52
N THR A 50 10.26 14.22 -33.01
CA THR A 50 11.58 14.85 -32.72
C THR A 50 11.65 16.32 -33.17
N ILE A 51 10.92 16.68 -34.23
CA ILE A 51 10.84 18.05 -34.75
C ILE A 51 10.12 18.99 -33.77
N GLU A 52 9.17 18.47 -32.97
CA GLU A 52 8.45 19.23 -31.94
C GLU A 52 9.36 19.57 -30.73
N LEU A 53 10.53 18.94 -30.63
CA LEU A 53 11.56 19.21 -29.62
C LEU A 53 12.64 20.18 -30.12
N HIS A 54 12.33 21.05 -31.08
CA HIS A 54 13.27 22.01 -31.68
C HIS A 54 14.54 21.38 -32.28
N GLY A 55 14.46 20.13 -32.74
CA GLY A 55 15.62 19.42 -33.29
C GLY A 55 16.61 18.91 -32.24
N GLN A 56 16.23 18.88 -30.95
CA GLN A 56 17.00 18.17 -29.93
C GLN A 56 16.86 16.65 -30.16
N HIS A 57 17.98 16.02 -30.53
CA HIS A 57 18.05 14.57 -30.69
C HIS A 57 18.40 13.93 -29.34
N HIS A 58 17.47 13.16 -28.80
CA HIS A 58 17.71 12.33 -27.62
C HIS A 58 18.20 10.95 -28.04
N CYS A 59 19.02 10.33 -27.19
CA CYS A 59 19.50 8.99 -27.43
C CYS A 59 19.77 8.22 -26.13
N ASP A 60 19.56 6.91 -26.18
CA ASP A 60 19.79 6.01 -25.04
C ASP A 60 21.22 5.44 -25.05
N ASN A 61 22.20 6.33 -25.24
CA ASN A 61 23.62 5.99 -25.26
C ASN A 61 24.15 5.73 -23.84
N THR A 62 25.45 5.52 -23.71
CA THR A 62 26.13 5.21 -22.44
C THR A 62 26.08 6.32 -21.38
N GLU A 63 25.67 7.55 -21.73
CA GLU A 63 25.54 8.66 -20.79
C GLU A 63 24.19 8.63 -20.04
N GLY A 64 23.17 7.98 -20.61
CA GLY A 64 21.82 7.84 -20.00
C GLY A 64 21.37 6.40 -19.72
N PHE A 65 22.07 5.38 -20.26
CA PHE A 65 21.73 3.97 -20.06
C PHE A 65 22.92 3.18 -19.51
N GLN A 66 22.65 2.37 -18.46
CA GLN A 66 23.62 1.49 -17.83
C GLN A 66 23.40 0.06 -18.32
N THR A 67 24.47 -0.64 -18.69
CA THR A 67 24.41 -2.07 -19.04
C THR A 67 23.95 -2.90 -17.84
N ALA A 68 23.13 -3.93 -18.10
CA ALA A 68 22.66 -4.92 -17.12
C ALA A 68 21.64 -4.47 -16.07
N ARG A 69 21.04 -3.27 -16.21
CA ARG A 69 19.95 -2.78 -15.35
C ARG A 69 18.55 -3.06 -15.94
N TRP A 70 17.54 -3.20 -15.06
CA TRP A 70 16.13 -3.30 -15.44
C TRP A 70 15.48 -1.92 -15.46
N TYR A 71 14.59 -1.68 -16.43
CA TYR A 71 13.93 -0.42 -16.69
C TYR A 71 12.41 -0.59 -16.73
N ARG A 72 11.66 0.41 -16.30
CA ARG A 72 10.19 0.45 -16.33
C ARG A 72 9.71 1.76 -16.94
N PHE A 73 8.81 1.68 -17.92
CA PHE A 73 8.12 2.84 -18.47
C PHE A 73 7.01 3.30 -17.51
N MET A 74 6.97 4.60 -17.20
CA MET A 74 5.91 5.24 -16.39
C MET A 74 5.59 6.65 -16.90
N GLY A 75 4.54 7.27 -16.37
CA GLY A 75 4.19 8.66 -16.68
C GLY A 75 3.90 8.89 -18.17
N GLU A 76 4.37 10.03 -18.68
CA GLU A 76 4.12 10.52 -20.05
C GLU A 76 4.80 9.65 -21.13
N ALA A 77 5.84 8.90 -20.76
CA ALA A 77 6.46 7.88 -21.60
C ALA A 77 5.55 6.66 -21.83
N GLY A 78 4.47 6.51 -21.05
CA GLY A 78 3.55 5.37 -21.09
C GLY A 78 4.00 4.22 -20.18
N THR A 79 3.36 3.06 -20.29
CA THR A 79 3.57 1.93 -19.34
C THR A 79 4.30 0.73 -19.93
N ALA A 80 4.62 0.75 -21.22
CA ALA A 80 5.27 -0.34 -21.93
C ALA A 80 6.01 0.17 -23.18
N MET A 81 6.93 -0.63 -23.71
CA MET A 81 7.40 -0.44 -25.09
C MET A 81 6.28 -0.80 -26.09
N PRO A 82 6.16 -0.09 -27.22
CA PRO A 82 5.24 -0.50 -28.26
C PRO A 82 5.67 -1.86 -28.82
N THR A 83 4.71 -2.78 -28.91
CA THR A 83 4.90 -4.11 -29.50
C THR A 83 4.77 -4.12 -31.02
N GLU A 84 4.50 -2.95 -31.60
CA GLU A 84 4.29 -2.68 -33.01
C GLU A 84 5.24 -1.56 -33.47
N PRO A 85 5.64 -1.53 -34.75
CA PRO A 85 6.52 -0.50 -35.25
C PRO A 85 5.89 0.90 -35.13
N PRO A 86 6.62 1.90 -34.61
CA PRO A 86 6.18 3.29 -34.57
C PRO A 86 5.76 3.79 -35.96
N PRO A 87 4.77 4.69 -36.06
CA PRO A 87 4.13 5.06 -37.33
C PRO A 87 5.06 5.80 -38.29
N LEU A 88 6.06 6.53 -37.80
CA LEU A 88 7.12 7.18 -38.59
C LEU A 88 8.50 7.04 -37.90
N SER A 89 9.57 7.21 -38.69
CA SER A 89 10.86 7.63 -38.13
C SER A 89 10.73 9.03 -37.52
N HIS A 90 11.64 9.44 -36.63
CA HIS A 90 11.52 10.69 -35.85
C HIS A 90 10.38 10.66 -34.82
N ARG A 91 10.39 9.62 -33.97
CA ARG A 91 9.47 9.48 -32.82
C ARG A 91 10.27 9.21 -31.56
N CYS A 92 9.62 9.38 -30.41
CA CYS A 92 10.22 9.05 -29.12
C CYS A 92 11.52 9.86 -28.90
N GLY A 93 11.54 11.11 -29.39
CA GLY A 93 12.64 12.04 -29.26
C GLY A 93 13.90 11.71 -30.08
N SER A 94 13.86 10.74 -31.01
CA SER A 94 15.02 10.34 -31.82
C SER A 94 14.67 10.02 -33.27
N ASP A 95 15.68 9.94 -34.14
CA ASP A 95 15.47 9.66 -35.56
C ASP A 95 15.08 8.20 -35.82
N ALA A 96 15.55 7.29 -34.98
CA ALA A 96 15.35 5.86 -35.10
C ALA A 96 14.71 5.27 -33.83
N PRO A 97 13.38 5.43 -33.66
CA PRO A 97 12.68 4.90 -32.50
C PRO A 97 12.78 3.37 -32.44
N VAL A 98 13.08 2.87 -31.26
CA VAL A 98 13.27 1.44 -30.96
C VAL A 98 12.01 0.90 -30.29
N TRP A 99 11.45 -0.14 -30.88
CA TRP A 99 10.23 -0.82 -30.43
C TRP A 99 10.48 -2.30 -30.22
N MET A 100 9.60 -2.98 -29.48
CA MET A 100 9.75 -4.40 -29.16
C MET A 100 8.99 -5.25 -30.18
N ASN A 101 9.69 -6.10 -30.91
CA ASN A 101 9.10 -7.03 -31.85
C ASN A 101 8.64 -8.30 -31.13
N GLY A 102 7.32 -8.43 -30.98
CA GLY A 102 6.65 -9.56 -30.33
C GLY A 102 5.68 -9.14 -29.24
N ILE A 103 5.01 -10.11 -28.62
CA ILE A 103 4.01 -9.85 -27.58
C ILE A 103 4.64 -9.63 -26.19
N ASN A 104 3.98 -8.82 -25.38
CA ASN A 104 4.34 -8.66 -23.97
C ASN A 104 4.19 -10.01 -23.24
N PRO A 105 5.15 -10.41 -22.38
CA PRO A 105 5.05 -11.64 -21.60
C PRO A 105 3.86 -11.61 -20.63
N THR A 106 3.36 -12.78 -20.28
CA THR A 106 2.49 -13.02 -19.13
C THR A 106 3.31 -13.16 -17.86
N TYR A 107 2.67 -13.24 -16.69
CA TYR A 107 3.37 -13.49 -15.43
C TYR A 107 4.08 -14.85 -15.44
N GLU A 108 3.40 -15.88 -15.95
CA GLU A 108 3.90 -17.27 -16.00
C GLU A 108 5.10 -17.44 -16.92
N ASP A 109 5.22 -16.60 -17.96
CA ASP A 109 6.34 -16.64 -18.91
C ASP A 109 7.70 -16.32 -18.24
N GLY A 110 7.69 -15.65 -17.08
CA GLY A 110 8.90 -15.24 -16.39
C GLY A 110 9.74 -14.25 -17.24
N VAL A 111 11.06 -14.38 -17.16
CA VAL A 111 11.97 -13.53 -17.96
C VAL A 111 12.13 -14.13 -19.35
N VAL A 112 11.68 -13.41 -20.38
CA VAL A 112 11.78 -13.85 -21.77
C VAL A 112 12.68 -12.93 -22.58
N ASP A 113 13.38 -13.49 -23.56
CA ASP A 113 14.07 -12.70 -24.57
C ASP A 113 13.08 -12.20 -25.63
N ARG A 114 13.18 -10.91 -25.96
CA ARG A 114 12.45 -10.28 -27.06
C ARG A 114 13.40 -9.54 -27.95
N GLN A 115 13.14 -9.58 -29.26
CA GLN A 115 13.88 -8.77 -30.21
C GLN A 115 13.31 -7.36 -30.21
N VAL A 116 14.17 -6.36 -30.18
CA VAL A 116 13.80 -4.97 -30.47
C VAL A 116 14.29 -4.60 -31.86
N CYS A 117 13.58 -3.66 -32.46
CA CYS A 117 13.81 -3.16 -33.80
C CYS A 117 13.85 -1.64 -33.80
N ALA A 118 14.82 -1.05 -34.48
CA ALA A 118 14.93 0.39 -34.68
C ALA A 118 14.35 0.76 -36.05
N ARG A 119 13.31 1.59 -36.07
CA ARG A 119 12.68 2.02 -37.31
C ARG A 119 13.39 3.23 -37.89
N PHE A 120 13.94 3.11 -39.10
CA PHE A 120 14.72 4.19 -39.70
C PHE A 120 14.53 4.26 -41.22
N ARG A 121 14.33 5.47 -41.77
CA ARG A 121 14.18 5.75 -43.20
C ARG A 121 13.17 4.83 -43.90
N GLY A 122 11.95 4.76 -43.35
CA GLY A 122 10.84 3.98 -43.91
C GLY A 122 10.89 2.48 -43.62
N ARG A 123 12.06 1.91 -43.27
CA ARG A 123 12.20 0.51 -42.87
C ARG A 123 11.77 0.31 -41.42
N THR A 124 10.90 -0.66 -41.17
CA THR A 124 10.35 -0.96 -39.83
C THR A 124 11.37 -1.52 -38.86
N CYS A 125 12.45 -2.13 -39.35
CA CYS A 125 13.52 -2.70 -38.54
C CYS A 125 14.87 -2.61 -39.27
N SER A 126 15.54 -1.46 -39.17
CA SER A 126 16.87 -1.21 -39.77
C SER A 126 18.00 -1.80 -38.94
N TRP A 127 17.86 -1.75 -37.62
CA TRP A 127 18.75 -2.41 -36.66
C TRP A 127 17.93 -3.24 -35.70
N LYS A 128 18.46 -4.39 -35.29
CA LYS A 128 17.78 -5.30 -34.37
C LYS A 128 18.72 -5.93 -33.37
N TRP A 129 18.22 -6.17 -32.18
CA TRP A 129 18.93 -6.88 -31.12
C TRP A 129 17.97 -7.45 -30.09
N ASN A 130 18.46 -8.29 -29.19
CA ASN A 130 17.64 -8.88 -28.15
C ASN A 130 17.76 -8.09 -26.83
N ILE A 131 16.64 -8.00 -26.13
CA ILE A 131 16.50 -7.54 -24.75
C ILE A 131 15.82 -8.63 -23.93
N ARG A 132 15.85 -8.52 -22.60
CA ARG A 132 15.00 -9.34 -21.74
C ARG A 132 13.81 -8.53 -21.25
N VAL A 133 12.64 -9.13 -21.18
CA VAL A 133 11.42 -8.51 -20.65
C VAL A 133 10.71 -9.49 -19.73
N LYS A 134 10.01 -8.95 -18.73
CA LYS A 134 9.27 -9.73 -17.75
C LYS A 134 8.00 -8.97 -17.34
N ARG A 135 6.90 -9.67 -17.13
CA ARG A 135 5.72 -9.15 -16.42
C ARG A 135 5.83 -9.48 -14.94
N CYS A 136 5.73 -8.44 -14.11
CA CYS A 136 5.76 -8.57 -12.66
C CYS A 136 4.38 -8.99 -12.11
N PRO A 137 4.32 -9.54 -10.89
CA PRO A 137 3.06 -9.97 -10.26
C PRO A 137 1.99 -8.87 -10.21
N GLU A 138 2.42 -7.62 -9.99
CA GLU A 138 1.57 -6.43 -9.97
C GLU A 138 1.11 -5.96 -11.37
N GLY A 139 1.42 -6.73 -12.41
CA GLY A 139 0.92 -6.51 -13.78
C GLY A 139 1.75 -5.58 -14.65
N PHE A 140 2.74 -4.85 -14.12
CA PHE A 140 3.61 -3.98 -14.92
C PHE A 140 4.75 -4.74 -15.62
N LEU A 141 5.34 -4.12 -16.64
CA LEU A 141 6.44 -4.70 -17.43
C LEU A 141 7.77 -4.05 -17.06
N ILE A 142 8.82 -4.89 -16.99
CA ILE A 142 10.21 -4.45 -16.83
C ILE A 142 11.05 -4.97 -18.00
N TYR A 143 12.03 -4.16 -18.40
CA TYR A 143 12.88 -4.42 -19.57
C TYR A 143 14.35 -4.31 -19.18
N LYS A 144 15.14 -5.34 -19.49
CA LYS A 144 16.60 -5.29 -19.37
C LYS A 144 17.17 -4.75 -20.68
N LEU A 145 17.28 -3.43 -20.73
CA LEU A 145 17.72 -2.67 -21.89
C LEU A 145 19.23 -2.50 -21.87
N ARG A 146 19.83 -2.32 -23.06
CA ARG A 146 21.26 -2.06 -23.21
C ARG A 146 21.50 -0.72 -23.89
N PRO A 147 22.59 -0.01 -23.57
CA PRO A 147 22.92 1.24 -24.24
C PRO A 147 22.98 1.06 -25.76
N VAL A 148 22.38 1.99 -26.49
CA VAL A 148 22.43 2.00 -27.95
C VAL A 148 23.78 2.51 -28.43
N LYS A 149 24.24 1.98 -29.58
CA LYS A 149 25.58 2.28 -30.12
C LYS A 149 25.64 3.57 -30.95
N ALA A 150 24.51 4.17 -31.30
CA ALA A 150 24.48 5.41 -32.07
C ALA A 150 23.45 6.37 -31.48
N CYS A 151 23.78 7.66 -31.44
CA CYS A 151 22.93 8.69 -30.83
C CYS A 151 21.73 9.11 -31.70
N SER A 152 21.22 8.19 -32.50
CA SER A 152 19.98 8.32 -33.27
C SER A 152 18.89 7.37 -32.79
N LEU A 153 19.16 6.50 -31.79
CA LEU A 153 18.25 5.45 -31.33
C LEU A 153 17.77 5.73 -29.90
N THR A 154 16.46 5.58 -29.66
CA THR A 154 15.84 5.61 -28.33
C THR A 154 14.82 4.50 -28.15
N TYR A 155 14.79 3.86 -26.98
CA TYR A 155 13.73 2.96 -26.57
C TYR A 155 12.45 3.75 -26.36
N CYS A 156 11.47 3.42 -27.19
CA CYS A 156 10.19 4.09 -27.20
C CYS A 156 9.26 3.51 -26.15
N GLY A 157 8.46 4.35 -25.50
CA GLY A 157 7.30 3.94 -24.73
C GLY A 157 6.01 4.22 -25.49
N ILE A 158 4.92 3.53 -25.14
CA ILE A 158 3.61 3.71 -25.77
C ILE A 158 3.00 5.10 -25.55
N GLY A 159 3.55 5.88 -24.61
CA GLY A 159 3.08 7.21 -24.23
C GLY A 159 1.70 7.24 -23.59
N ILE A 160 1.27 8.43 -23.16
CA ILE A 160 -0.14 8.70 -22.89
C ILE A 160 -0.85 8.98 -24.23
N GLN A 161 -1.87 8.21 -24.56
CA GLN A 161 -2.61 8.41 -25.81
C GLN A 161 -3.55 9.61 -25.71
N ASN A 162 -2.99 10.82 -25.73
CA ASN A 162 -3.75 12.02 -26.12
C ASN A 162 -3.80 12.09 -27.64
N MET A 163 -4.62 11.24 -28.27
CA MET A 163 -4.98 11.45 -29.67
C MET A 163 -6.06 12.53 -29.72
N THR A 164 -5.64 13.74 -30.06
CA THR A 164 -6.55 14.72 -30.67
C THR A 164 -7.03 14.16 -32.01
N VAL A 165 -8.30 14.41 -32.32
CA VAL A 165 -8.97 13.92 -33.54
C VAL A 165 -8.40 14.53 -34.83
N ASP A 166 -7.38 15.40 -34.75
CA ASP A 166 -6.87 16.16 -35.90
C ASP A 166 -5.65 15.55 -36.60
N ASP A 167 -4.99 14.52 -36.06
CA ASP A 167 -3.76 13.95 -36.66
C ASP A 167 -4.00 12.69 -37.53
N VAL A 168 -5.24 12.20 -37.67
CA VAL A 168 -5.58 11.06 -38.57
C VAL A 168 -5.89 11.51 -40.01
N ALA A 169 -5.92 12.81 -40.28
CA ALA A 169 -6.20 13.34 -41.61
C ALA A 169 -5.18 14.40 -42.05
N ARG A 170 -3.92 14.00 -42.24
CA ARG A 170 -3.05 14.72 -43.18
C ARG A 170 -2.22 13.74 -44.01
N PRO A 171 -2.49 13.60 -45.31
CA PRO A 171 -1.57 12.92 -46.19
C PRO A 171 -0.27 13.72 -46.22
N ALA A 172 0.84 13.03 -46.01
CA ALA A 172 2.15 13.51 -46.41
C ALA A 172 2.17 13.56 -47.95
N SER A 173 2.19 14.77 -48.51
CA SER A 173 2.67 15.00 -49.86
C SER A 173 3.36 16.34 -49.90
N ASN A 174 4.69 16.31 -49.90
CA ASN A 174 5.54 17.00 -50.86
C ASN A 174 7.00 16.76 -50.47
N GLU A 175 7.54 15.60 -50.85
CA GLU A 175 8.88 15.51 -51.43
C GLU A 175 8.81 14.55 -52.63
N ILE A 176 9.58 14.89 -53.66
CA ILE A 176 9.42 14.54 -55.08
C ILE A 176 10.34 13.36 -55.44
N GLU A 177 9.99 12.66 -56.53
CA GLU A 177 10.81 11.72 -57.36
C GLU A 177 10.87 10.26 -56.86
N ASP A 178 10.70 9.20 -57.67
CA ASP A 178 10.41 9.03 -59.09
C ASP A 178 9.94 7.56 -59.29
N GLY A 179 9.11 7.34 -60.32
CA GLY A 179 9.24 6.22 -61.25
C GLY A 179 9.11 4.75 -60.79
N SER A 180 7.99 4.16 -61.23
CA SER A 180 7.86 2.80 -61.82
C SER A 180 7.55 1.58 -60.92
N GLY A 181 6.25 1.24 -60.91
CA GLY A 181 5.73 -0.04 -61.39
C GLY A 181 6.18 -1.35 -60.76
N ALA A 182 5.30 -1.97 -59.96
CA ALA A 182 4.78 -3.31 -60.23
C ALA A 182 3.70 -3.66 -59.19
N LEU A 183 2.49 -3.92 -59.68
CA LEU A 183 1.48 -4.70 -58.98
C LEU A 183 2.07 -6.08 -58.68
N ASP A 184 2.24 -6.42 -57.41
CA ASP A 184 2.00 -7.80 -57.00
C ASP A 184 1.33 -7.83 -55.62
N LYS A 185 0.30 -8.67 -55.54
CA LYS A 185 -0.59 -8.82 -54.40
C LYS A 185 0.20 -9.44 -53.25
N ARG A 186 0.34 -8.71 -52.15
CA ARG A 186 0.49 -9.33 -50.82
C ARG A 186 -0.57 -8.76 -49.91
N GLU A 187 -1.63 -9.56 -49.80
CA GLU A 187 -2.44 -9.81 -48.61
C GLU A 187 -2.29 -8.77 -47.49
N GLU A 188 -3.31 -7.92 -47.36
CA GLU A 188 -3.48 -7.02 -46.23
C GLU A 188 -3.44 -7.82 -44.92
N VAL A 189 -2.36 -7.67 -44.16
CA VAL A 189 -2.36 -8.08 -42.75
C VAL A 189 -3.23 -7.05 -42.00
N PRO A 190 -4.33 -7.46 -41.36
CA PRO A 190 -5.27 -6.52 -40.80
C PRO A 190 -4.68 -5.86 -39.55
N VAL A 191 -4.49 -4.54 -39.62
CA VAL A 191 -4.47 -3.68 -38.43
C VAL A 191 -5.67 -4.07 -37.58
N ALA A 192 -5.49 -4.41 -36.30
CA ALA A 192 -6.60 -4.63 -35.39
C ALA A 192 -7.38 -3.32 -35.27
N LYS A 193 -8.36 -3.16 -36.14
CA LYS A 193 -9.22 -2.00 -36.27
C LYS A 193 -9.96 -1.85 -34.95
N VAL A 194 -9.65 -0.79 -34.19
CA VAL A 194 -10.43 -0.42 -33.00
C VAL A 194 -11.90 -0.44 -33.39
N HIS A 195 -12.65 -1.33 -32.77
CA HIS A 195 -14.01 -1.60 -33.21
C HIS A 195 -14.83 -0.32 -33.04
N ARG A 196 -15.54 0.12 -34.10
CA ARG A 196 -16.26 1.41 -34.16
C ARG A 196 -17.13 1.72 -32.93
N ALA A 197 -17.62 0.70 -32.25
CA ALA A 197 -18.42 0.84 -31.04
C ALA A 197 -17.65 1.44 -29.85
N CYS A 198 -16.32 1.40 -29.84
CA CYS A 198 -15.49 2.06 -28.83
C CYS A 198 -15.42 3.57 -29.02
N ASN A 199 -15.73 4.09 -30.22
CA ASN A 199 -15.71 5.52 -30.48
C ASN A 199 -17.09 6.07 -30.86
N ASN A 200 -18.12 5.20 -30.88
CA ASN A 200 -19.47 5.56 -31.29
C ASN A 200 -20.48 4.76 -30.44
N TYR A 201 -20.75 5.30 -29.26
CA TYR A 201 -21.70 4.79 -28.27
C TYR A 201 -22.51 5.94 -27.67
N ILE A 202 -23.62 5.60 -27.02
CA ILE A 202 -24.45 6.52 -26.25
C ILE A 202 -24.14 6.32 -24.77
N THR A 203 -23.97 7.39 -24.00
CA THR A 203 -23.74 7.30 -22.55
C THR A 203 -25.05 7.13 -21.79
N LEU A 204 -25.01 6.29 -20.76
CA LEU A 204 -26.04 6.17 -19.73
C LEU A 204 -25.39 6.50 -18.39
N ASP A 205 -25.87 7.53 -17.72
CA ASP A 205 -25.25 8.14 -16.54
C ASP A 205 -26.21 8.29 -15.35
N GLU A 206 -27.39 7.69 -15.45
CA GLU A 206 -28.44 7.80 -14.45
C GLU A 206 -28.00 7.12 -13.14
N PRO A 207 -27.88 7.86 -12.02
CA PRO A 207 -27.37 7.32 -10.75
C PRO A 207 -28.26 6.20 -10.19
N GLN A 208 -29.54 6.18 -10.58
CA GLN A 208 -30.49 5.17 -10.16
C GLN A 208 -30.17 3.78 -10.73
N ARG A 209 -29.30 3.64 -11.74
CA ARG A 209 -28.91 2.33 -12.30
C ARG A 209 -28.07 1.48 -11.35
N SER A 210 -27.53 2.07 -10.28
CA SER A 210 -26.73 1.35 -9.29
C SER A 210 -27.48 0.19 -8.68
N VAL A 211 -26.81 -0.96 -8.54
CA VAL A 211 -27.31 -2.11 -7.77
C VAL A 211 -27.65 -1.77 -6.31
N HIS A 212 -27.14 -0.66 -5.79
CA HIS A 212 -27.43 -0.16 -4.45
C HIS A 212 -28.65 0.77 -4.40
N TYR A 213 -29.14 1.25 -5.55
CA TYR A 213 -30.30 2.15 -5.60
C TYR A 213 -31.59 1.35 -5.46
N GLN A 214 -32.36 1.61 -4.40
CA GLN A 214 -33.63 0.94 -4.11
C GLN A 214 -34.82 1.87 -4.37
N ILE A 215 -35.85 1.36 -5.04
CA ILE A 215 -37.14 2.05 -5.17
C ILE A 215 -38.11 1.56 -4.10
N ASP A 216 -38.99 2.44 -3.62
CA ASP A 216 -40.13 2.05 -2.79
C ASP A 216 -41.36 1.88 -3.69
N PRO A 217 -41.86 0.64 -3.87
CA PRO A 217 -43.00 0.36 -4.75
C PRO A 217 -44.31 1.01 -4.26
N ASN A 218 -44.37 1.51 -3.02
CA ASN A 218 -45.59 2.07 -2.41
C ASN A 218 -45.69 3.59 -2.51
N THR A 219 -44.61 4.30 -2.86
CA THR A 219 -44.58 5.77 -2.76
C THR A 219 -45.04 6.51 -4.00
N GLY A 220 -45.29 5.82 -5.12
CA GLY A 220 -45.93 6.37 -6.33
C GLY A 220 -45.26 7.60 -6.97
N THR A 221 -44.12 8.08 -6.45
CA THR A 221 -43.55 9.40 -6.75
C THR A 221 -42.11 9.35 -7.27
N SER A 222 -41.45 8.18 -7.26
CA SER A 222 -40.17 8.03 -7.96
C SER A 222 -40.42 7.75 -9.44
N THR A 223 -39.88 8.58 -10.34
CA THR A 223 -39.81 8.27 -11.77
C THR A 223 -38.94 7.04 -11.94
N LEU A 224 -39.59 5.89 -12.09
CA LEU A 224 -38.93 4.60 -12.26
C LEU A 224 -38.06 4.61 -13.52
N LEU A 225 -36.86 4.09 -13.38
CA LEU A 225 -35.97 3.88 -14.50
C LEU A 225 -36.59 2.82 -15.41
N CYS A 226 -36.83 3.22 -16.66
CA CYS A 226 -37.57 2.44 -17.62
C CYS A 226 -36.81 2.39 -18.95
N ASP A 227 -36.09 1.30 -19.17
CA ASP A 227 -35.36 1.06 -20.44
C ASP A 227 -36.30 0.65 -21.61
N LYS A 228 -37.63 0.83 -21.43
CA LYS A 228 -38.67 0.77 -22.47
C LYS A 228 -39.02 2.17 -23.02
N ARG A 229 -38.85 3.26 -22.26
CA ARG A 229 -39.29 4.62 -22.63
C ARG A 229 -38.10 5.42 -23.19
N SER A 230 -37.92 5.36 -24.50
CA SER A 230 -37.05 6.22 -25.33
C SER A 230 -35.51 6.27 -25.10
N GLU A 231 -34.96 5.89 -23.95
CA GLU A 231 -33.52 6.01 -23.64
C GLU A 231 -32.67 4.90 -24.30
N VAL A 232 -33.14 3.65 -24.23
CA VAL A 232 -32.51 2.51 -24.92
C VAL A 232 -33.16 2.26 -26.29
N LYS A 233 -32.41 2.58 -27.35
CA LYS A 233 -32.71 2.30 -28.75
C LYS A 233 -32.17 0.92 -29.09
N ASN A 234 -33.05 0.09 -29.65
CA ASN A 234 -32.71 -1.29 -29.99
C ASN A 234 -31.54 -1.32 -31.00
N GLY A 235 -30.43 -1.95 -30.63
CA GLY A 235 -29.29 -2.15 -31.52
C GLY A 235 -28.24 -1.02 -31.53
N SER A 236 -28.35 -0.02 -30.64
CA SER A 236 -27.28 0.95 -30.38
C SER A 236 -26.27 0.43 -29.36
N TRP A 237 -25.05 0.95 -29.39
CA TRP A 237 -24.02 0.69 -28.39
C TRP A 237 -24.09 1.72 -27.26
N TYR A 238 -23.93 1.26 -26.04
CA TYR A 238 -24.06 2.06 -24.83
C TYR A 238 -22.83 1.93 -23.93
N ARG A 239 -22.44 3.00 -23.26
CA ARG A 239 -21.42 3.01 -22.21
C ARG A 239 -22.04 3.53 -20.91
N PHE A 240 -21.93 2.76 -19.84
CA PHE A 240 -22.32 3.22 -18.51
C PHE A 240 -21.23 4.10 -17.93
N VAL A 241 -21.62 5.24 -17.36
CA VAL A 241 -20.72 6.22 -16.73
C VAL A 241 -21.40 6.81 -15.48
N GLY A 242 -20.66 7.57 -14.67
CA GLY A 242 -21.23 8.28 -13.52
C GLY A 242 -21.46 7.44 -12.26
N GLU A 243 -22.11 8.04 -11.26
CA GLU A 243 -22.26 7.49 -9.90
C GLU A 243 -23.17 6.26 -9.82
N GLY A 244 -23.97 6.00 -10.86
CA GLY A 244 -24.77 4.79 -10.99
C GLY A 244 -23.91 3.54 -11.19
N GLY A 245 -22.65 3.69 -11.59
CA GLY A 245 -21.73 2.59 -11.90
C GLY A 245 -21.31 2.59 -13.37
N VAL A 246 -20.14 2.02 -13.64
CA VAL A 246 -19.46 2.10 -14.95
C VAL A 246 -19.46 0.78 -15.72
N THR A 247 -19.92 -0.31 -15.10
CA THR A 247 -20.05 -1.63 -15.74
C THR A 247 -21.40 -2.27 -15.43
N MET A 248 -21.93 -3.09 -16.34
CA MET A 248 -23.15 -3.85 -16.06
C MET A 248 -22.88 -4.87 -14.96
N ALA A 249 -23.80 -4.99 -13.99
CA ALA A 249 -23.64 -5.95 -12.91
C ALA A 249 -23.58 -7.39 -13.45
N THR A 250 -22.53 -8.14 -13.10
CA THR A 250 -22.39 -9.56 -13.47
C THR A 250 -22.99 -10.51 -12.44
N GLU A 251 -23.50 -9.94 -11.34
CA GLU A 251 -24.15 -10.64 -10.26
C GLU A 251 -25.59 -10.16 -10.13
N ARG A 252 -26.46 -11.07 -9.68
CA ARG A 252 -27.87 -10.76 -9.46
C ARG A 252 -28.01 -9.74 -8.32
N PRO A 253 -28.79 -8.66 -8.50
CA PRO A 253 -29.10 -7.73 -7.43
C PRO A 253 -29.88 -8.39 -6.29
N LEU A 254 -29.63 -7.93 -5.06
CA LEU A 254 -30.08 -8.58 -3.83
C LEU A 254 -31.59 -8.83 -3.75
N SER A 255 -32.40 -7.91 -4.28
CA SER A 255 -33.85 -8.01 -4.32
C SER A 255 -34.41 -7.48 -5.64
N THR A 256 -35.68 -7.77 -5.91
CA THR A 256 -36.49 -6.93 -6.80
C THR A 256 -36.53 -5.49 -6.27
N ASN A 257 -36.92 -4.51 -7.08
CA ASN A 257 -36.94 -3.08 -6.70
C ASN A 257 -35.55 -2.43 -6.52
N ARG A 258 -34.53 -2.93 -7.22
CA ARG A 258 -33.17 -2.36 -7.27
C ARG A 258 -32.90 -1.73 -8.64
N CYS A 259 -31.83 -0.94 -8.74
CA CYS A 259 -31.40 -0.27 -9.98
C CYS A 259 -32.47 0.68 -10.54
N GLY A 260 -33.24 1.32 -9.66
CA GLY A 260 -34.23 2.31 -10.05
C GLY A 260 -35.49 1.71 -10.68
N THR A 261 -35.64 0.39 -10.69
CA THR A 261 -36.72 -0.33 -11.38
C THR A 261 -37.26 -1.48 -10.55
N HIS A 262 -38.39 -2.06 -10.96
CA HIS A 262 -39.03 -3.16 -10.24
C HIS A 262 -38.34 -4.51 -10.48
N ALA A 263 -37.95 -4.80 -11.72
CA ALA A 263 -37.27 -6.02 -12.14
C ALA A 263 -35.86 -5.68 -12.66
N PRO A 264 -34.85 -5.71 -11.78
CA PRO A 264 -33.48 -5.37 -12.15
C PRO A 264 -32.88 -6.37 -13.14
N VAL A 265 -32.18 -5.86 -14.16
CA VAL A 265 -31.54 -6.65 -15.22
C VAL A 265 -30.03 -6.69 -15.03
N TRP A 266 -29.47 -7.90 -14.94
CA TRP A 266 -28.04 -8.15 -14.74
C TRP A 266 -27.49 -9.11 -15.80
N MET A 267 -26.17 -9.15 -15.98
CA MET A 267 -25.51 -9.94 -17.01
C MET A 267 -24.94 -11.25 -16.46
N ARG A 268 -25.21 -12.36 -17.14
CA ARG A 268 -24.56 -13.64 -16.83
C ARG A 268 -23.20 -13.74 -17.49
N GLY A 269 -22.21 -14.11 -16.67
CA GLY A 269 -20.83 -14.32 -17.07
C GLY A 269 -20.00 -13.04 -17.07
N ARG A 270 -18.68 -13.22 -17.15
CA ARG A 270 -17.70 -12.14 -17.04
C ARG A 270 -17.72 -11.16 -18.21
N HIS A 271 -17.20 -9.96 -17.99
CA HIS A 271 -16.90 -9.05 -19.08
C HIS A 271 -15.80 -9.63 -20.01
N PRO A 272 -15.85 -9.38 -21.33
CA PRO A 272 -14.80 -9.83 -22.27
C PRO A 272 -13.45 -9.15 -22.01
N ASN A 273 -12.36 -9.76 -22.44
CA ASN A 273 -11.08 -9.08 -22.61
C ASN A 273 -11.04 -8.31 -23.95
N VAL A 274 -10.12 -7.35 -24.10
CA VAL A 274 -9.96 -6.58 -25.36
C VAL A 274 -9.74 -7.50 -26.57
N THR A 275 -9.09 -8.65 -26.37
CA THR A 275 -8.82 -9.66 -27.40
C THR A 275 -10.04 -10.50 -27.78
N ASP A 276 -11.05 -10.58 -26.92
CA ASP A 276 -12.24 -11.42 -27.17
C ASP A 276 -13.18 -10.78 -28.20
N GLY A 277 -12.94 -9.50 -28.54
CA GLY A 277 -13.76 -8.75 -29.47
C GLY A 277 -15.20 -8.60 -28.97
N VAL A 278 -16.15 -8.63 -29.91
CA VAL A 278 -17.58 -8.53 -29.57
C VAL A 278 -18.09 -9.90 -29.14
N VAL A 279 -18.37 -10.07 -27.85
CA VAL A 279 -18.94 -11.29 -27.29
C VAL A 279 -20.44 -11.15 -27.07
N THR A 280 -21.18 -12.26 -27.18
CA THR A 280 -22.60 -12.32 -26.81
C THR A 280 -22.71 -12.72 -25.34
N ARG A 281 -23.54 -12.03 -24.57
CA ARG A 281 -23.83 -12.34 -23.16
C ARG A 281 -25.33 -12.42 -22.94
N THR A 282 -25.76 -13.34 -22.09
CA THR A 282 -27.15 -13.44 -21.65
C THR A 282 -27.37 -12.50 -20.48
N VAL A 283 -28.40 -11.67 -20.54
CA VAL A 283 -28.87 -10.90 -19.38
C VAL A 283 -30.13 -11.52 -18.80
N CYS A 284 -30.35 -11.28 -17.53
CA CYS A 284 -31.40 -11.83 -16.71
C CYS A 284 -32.13 -10.75 -15.93
N ALA A 285 -33.45 -10.76 -16.01
CA ALA A 285 -34.31 -9.92 -15.19
C ALA A 285 -34.73 -10.68 -13.94
N PHE A 286 -34.39 -10.16 -12.77
CA PHE A 286 -34.80 -10.74 -11.50
C PHE A 286 -36.23 -10.27 -11.17
N TRP A 287 -37.16 -11.21 -11.04
CA TRP A 287 -38.56 -10.91 -10.73
C TRP A 287 -39.22 -12.07 -10.00
N ASP A 288 -40.07 -11.76 -9.02
CA ASP A 288 -40.98 -12.73 -8.38
C ASP A 288 -40.26 -13.97 -7.83
N GLY A 289 -39.16 -13.76 -7.11
CA GLY A 289 -38.32 -14.84 -6.56
C GLY A 289 -37.55 -15.65 -7.60
N ASN A 290 -37.72 -15.39 -8.90
CA ASN A 290 -36.98 -16.02 -9.97
C ASN A 290 -35.85 -15.11 -10.47
N ASP A 291 -34.63 -15.52 -10.15
CA ASP A 291 -33.35 -14.87 -10.46
C ASP A 291 -33.13 -14.49 -11.93
N CYS A 292 -33.86 -15.16 -12.85
CA CYS A 292 -33.84 -14.88 -14.27
C CYS A 292 -35.20 -15.21 -14.90
N LYS A 293 -36.27 -14.57 -14.40
CA LYS A 293 -37.63 -14.76 -14.91
C LYS A 293 -37.73 -14.51 -16.41
N TRP A 294 -37.00 -13.50 -16.89
CA TRP A 294 -36.84 -13.21 -18.31
C TRP A 294 -35.36 -13.10 -18.65
N SER A 295 -34.98 -13.64 -19.81
CA SER A 295 -33.62 -13.54 -20.32
C SER A 295 -33.58 -13.16 -21.79
N TRP A 296 -32.51 -12.49 -22.20
CA TRP A 296 -32.21 -12.23 -23.60
C TRP A 296 -30.72 -12.02 -23.81
N GLU A 297 -30.29 -12.02 -25.06
CA GLU A 297 -28.89 -11.78 -25.40
C GLU A 297 -28.62 -10.29 -25.69
N ILE A 298 -27.44 -9.84 -25.25
CA ILE A 298 -26.81 -8.57 -25.60
C ILE A 298 -25.42 -8.84 -26.19
N LYS A 299 -24.82 -7.83 -26.81
CA LYS A 299 -23.39 -7.88 -27.20
C LYS A 299 -22.56 -7.00 -26.29
N VAL A 300 -21.37 -7.44 -25.93
CA VAL A 300 -20.45 -6.73 -25.04
C VAL A 300 -19.09 -6.68 -25.70
N LEU A 301 -18.41 -5.55 -25.57
CA LEU A 301 -17.08 -5.35 -26.12
C LEU A 301 -16.23 -4.62 -25.08
N SER A 302 -15.02 -5.11 -24.85
CA SER A 302 -13.98 -4.41 -24.11
C SER A 302 -13.23 -3.49 -25.05
N CYS A 303 -13.14 -2.22 -24.68
CA CYS A 303 -12.54 -1.19 -25.49
C CYS A 303 -11.15 -0.78 -24.96
N PRO A 304 -10.23 -0.34 -25.84
CA PRO A 304 -8.99 0.27 -25.41
C PRO A 304 -9.28 1.47 -24.49
N GLY A 305 -8.67 1.50 -23.30
CA GLY A 305 -8.96 2.49 -22.25
C GLY A 305 -9.78 1.95 -21.07
N ASP A 306 -9.84 0.62 -20.91
CA ASP A 306 -10.39 -0.07 -19.74
C ASP A 306 -11.87 0.25 -19.44
N TYR A 307 -12.69 0.29 -20.48
CA TYR A 307 -14.15 0.38 -20.35
C TYR A 307 -14.87 -0.60 -21.29
N PHE A 308 -16.16 -0.79 -21.02
CA PHE A 308 -17.01 -1.69 -21.78
C PHE A 308 -18.11 -0.92 -22.50
N VAL A 309 -18.45 -1.40 -23.69
CA VAL A 309 -19.63 -0.95 -24.42
C VAL A 309 -20.58 -2.12 -24.65
N TYR A 310 -21.87 -1.85 -24.55
CA TYR A 310 -22.94 -2.85 -24.54
C TYR A 310 -23.95 -2.54 -25.65
N LYS A 311 -24.21 -3.50 -26.52
CA LYS A 311 -25.29 -3.41 -27.50
C LYS A 311 -26.59 -3.87 -26.85
N LEU A 312 -27.26 -2.94 -26.18
CA LEU A 312 -28.44 -3.21 -25.37
C LEU A 312 -29.69 -3.37 -26.24
N ARG A 313 -30.64 -4.17 -25.72
CA ARG A 313 -31.98 -4.30 -26.30
C ARG A 313 -32.94 -3.43 -25.53
N LYS A 314 -33.85 -2.79 -26.25
CA LYS A 314 -34.98 -2.07 -25.64
C LYS A 314 -35.80 -3.05 -24.80
N ALA A 315 -36.08 -2.70 -23.56
CA ALA A 315 -36.86 -3.56 -22.68
C ALA A 315 -38.32 -3.69 -23.16
N LYS A 316 -38.93 -4.86 -22.93
CA LYS A 316 -40.34 -5.12 -23.31
C LYS A 316 -41.33 -4.42 -22.37
N GLU A 317 -40.96 -4.27 -21.09
CA GLU A 317 -41.79 -3.65 -20.05
C GLU A 317 -41.03 -2.55 -19.30
N CYS A 318 -41.75 -1.53 -18.80
CA CYS A 318 -41.14 -0.41 -18.07
C CYS A 318 -40.65 -0.76 -16.66
N LEU A 319 -40.99 -1.96 -16.21
CA LEU A 319 -40.52 -2.53 -14.96
C LEU A 319 -39.09 -3.10 -15.07
N LEU A 320 -38.42 -2.98 -16.22
CA LEU A 320 -37.08 -3.53 -16.47
C LEU A 320 -36.07 -2.39 -16.69
N ALA A 321 -34.91 -2.51 -16.04
CA ALA A 321 -33.77 -1.64 -16.25
C ALA A 321 -32.44 -2.37 -16.04
N TYR A 322 -31.43 -2.03 -16.85
CA TYR A 322 -30.08 -2.55 -16.77
C TYR A 322 -29.34 -1.97 -15.56
N CYS A 323 -28.87 -2.87 -14.70
CA CYS A 323 -28.15 -2.56 -13.48
C CYS A 323 -26.65 -2.35 -13.73
N THR A 324 -26.08 -1.42 -12.98
CA THR A 324 -24.67 -1.10 -13.02
C THR A 324 -24.02 -1.21 -11.65
N THR A 325 -22.71 -1.43 -11.65
CA THR A 325 -21.84 -1.42 -10.48
C THR A 325 -20.57 -0.61 -10.79
N ALA A 326 -19.82 -0.21 -9.77
CA ALA A 326 -18.63 0.63 -9.88
C ALA A 326 -17.44 -0.03 -10.64
N GLY A 327 -17.61 -1.25 -11.16
CA GLY A 327 -16.57 -2.06 -11.75
C GLY A 327 -15.83 -2.85 -10.67
N ALA A 328 -15.92 -4.18 -10.72
CA ALA A 328 -15.12 -5.05 -9.85
C ALA A 328 -13.75 -5.35 -10.50
N PRO A 329 -12.66 -5.47 -9.71
CA PRO A 329 -11.45 -6.17 -10.14
C PRO A 329 -11.79 -7.63 -10.44
N ASN A 330 -11.32 -8.10 -11.58
CA ASN A 330 -11.69 -9.37 -12.20
C ASN A 330 -11.06 -10.57 -11.47
N THR A 331 -11.79 -11.24 -10.57
CA THR A 331 -11.53 -12.65 -10.20
C THR A 331 -12.66 -13.53 -10.73
N THR A 332 -12.36 -14.35 -11.73
CA THR A 332 -13.24 -15.45 -12.14
C THR A 332 -12.48 -16.76 -12.05
N VAL A 333 -12.88 -17.61 -11.12
CA VAL A 333 -12.76 -19.07 -11.26
C VAL A 333 -14.01 -19.53 -12.03
N PRO A 334 -13.90 -20.42 -13.05
CA PRO A 334 -15.05 -20.89 -13.82
C PRO A 334 -15.90 -21.91 -13.02
N PRO A 335 -17.23 -21.99 -13.26
CA PRO A 335 -18.08 -23.01 -12.67
C PRO A 335 -17.86 -24.39 -13.32
N PRO A 336 -17.97 -25.51 -12.58
CA PRO A 336 -17.98 -26.84 -13.16
C PRO A 336 -19.27 -27.06 -13.96
N ALA A 337 -19.11 -27.68 -15.13
CA ALA A 337 -20.21 -28.07 -16.01
C ALA A 337 -21.09 -29.13 -15.32
N SER A 338 -22.37 -28.81 -15.14
CA SER A 338 -23.40 -29.77 -14.76
C SER A 338 -23.87 -30.52 -16.01
N SER A 339 -23.65 -31.84 -16.03
CA SER A 339 -24.36 -32.77 -16.93
C SER A 339 -25.53 -33.37 -16.16
N MET A 340 -26.74 -32.99 -16.57
CA MET A 340 -27.99 -33.69 -16.25
C MET A 340 -28.01 -35.06 -16.95
N PRO A 341 -28.89 -35.96 -16.49
CA PRO A 341 -29.78 -36.66 -17.41
C PRO A 341 -31.25 -36.47 -17.04
N VAL A 342 -32.12 -36.52 -18.06
CA VAL A 342 -33.59 -36.43 -17.98
C VAL A 342 -34.19 -37.72 -18.57
N ASP A 343 -35.43 -37.99 -18.15
CA ASP A 343 -36.42 -38.98 -18.59
C ASP A 343 -36.38 -40.29 -17.74
N ILE A 344 -37.46 -40.80 -17.12
CA ILE A 344 -38.88 -40.93 -17.50
C ILE A 344 -39.77 -41.15 -16.23
N LEU A 345 -41.01 -40.63 -16.25
CA LEU A 345 -42.33 -41.06 -15.66
C LEU A 345 -42.31 -42.14 -14.53
N SER A 346 -43.15 -42.17 -13.48
CA SER A 346 -44.47 -41.60 -13.17
C SER A 346 -44.89 -42.09 -11.76
N ASP A 347 -45.85 -41.37 -11.16
CA ASP A 347 -46.92 -41.84 -10.25
C ASP A 347 -46.64 -42.29 -8.79
N ASP A 348 -47.53 -41.74 -7.95
CA ASP A 348 -48.19 -42.29 -6.77
C ASP A 348 -47.69 -42.01 -5.33
N GLU A 349 -48.71 -41.89 -4.49
CA GLU A 349 -48.85 -41.23 -3.19
C GLU A 349 -48.47 -42.14 -2.00
N ASP A 350 -48.58 -41.55 -0.80
CA ASP A 350 -48.96 -42.18 0.47
C ASP A 350 -47.90 -42.79 1.43
N ASP A 351 -47.73 -42.06 2.53
CA ASP A 351 -48.08 -42.46 3.91
C ASP A 351 -47.06 -43.10 4.88
N MET A 352 -47.12 -42.55 6.10
CA MET A 352 -46.75 -42.97 7.46
C MET A 352 -45.59 -43.96 7.75
N GLY A 353 -44.64 -43.46 8.54
CA GLY A 353 -44.57 -43.85 9.96
C GLY A 353 -43.72 -45.08 10.38
N PRO A 354 -43.46 -45.25 11.69
CA PRO A 354 -42.10 -45.49 12.22
C PRO A 354 -41.91 -46.82 13.01
N GLY A 355 -40.67 -47.17 13.38
CA GLY A 355 -40.41 -48.23 14.37
C GLY A 355 -38.95 -48.70 14.51
N GLU A 356 -38.30 -48.23 15.58
CA GLU A 356 -37.12 -48.76 16.33
C GLU A 356 -37.18 -50.29 16.70
N PRO A 357 -36.26 -50.92 17.51
CA PRO A 357 -34.79 -50.77 17.80
C PRO A 357 -34.00 -52.12 18.14
N TYR A 358 -32.69 -52.00 18.48
CA TYR A 358 -31.79 -52.87 19.34
C TYR A 358 -31.31 -54.28 18.83
N ILE A 359 -30.17 -54.91 19.20
CA ILE A 359 -28.96 -54.70 20.04
C ILE A 359 -27.82 -55.70 19.66
N GLU A 360 -26.57 -55.29 19.94
CA GLU A 360 -25.24 -55.93 20.19
C GLU A 360 -24.94 -57.43 19.89
N ASP A 361 -23.73 -57.69 19.35
CA ASP A 361 -22.68 -58.48 20.04
C ASP A 361 -21.33 -58.48 19.24
N ALA A 362 -20.20 -58.54 19.97
CA ALA A 362 -18.81 -58.67 19.50
C ALA A 362 -18.20 -60.00 20.03
N PRO A 363 -16.89 -60.31 19.94
CA PRO A 363 -15.88 -60.23 18.85
C PRO A 363 -15.18 -61.61 18.60
N THR A 364 -14.27 -61.74 17.61
CA THR A 364 -12.92 -62.39 17.74
C THR A 364 -12.12 -62.48 16.42
N THR A 365 -10.92 -61.87 16.47
CA THR A 365 -9.56 -62.30 16.02
C THR A 365 -9.25 -62.93 14.63
N GLU A 366 -8.15 -62.36 14.08
CA GLU A 366 -7.10 -62.89 13.16
C GLU A 366 -7.13 -62.51 11.66
N SER A 367 -6.11 -61.72 11.27
CA SER A 367 -5.57 -61.46 9.92
C SER A 367 -4.75 -62.66 9.43
N PRO A 368 -4.38 -62.83 8.12
CA PRO A 368 -3.91 -61.75 7.24
C PRO A 368 -4.14 -61.85 5.70
N ASP A 369 -3.70 -60.77 5.05
CA ASP A 369 -3.21 -60.61 3.67
C ASP A 369 -4.13 -60.12 2.53
N ASP A 370 -3.65 -59.03 1.92
CA ASP A 370 -3.81 -58.50 0.57
C ASP A 370 -5.16 -57.94 0.08
N ALA A 371 -5.28 -56.60 0.06
CA ALA A 371 -5.61 -55.80 -1.14
C ALA A 371 -5.75 -54.29 -0.82
N GLU A 372 -5.04 -53.50 -1.63
CA GLU A 372 -5.30 -52.15 -2.14
C GLU A 372 -6.20 -51.15 -1.36
N ASP A 373 -5.54 -50.04 -0.99
CA ASP A 373 -6.02 -48.90 -0.23
C ASP A 373 -6.97 -47.99 -1.04
N VAL A 374 -8.22 -47.91 -0.60
CA VAL A 374 -9.23 -46.91 -0.95
C VAL A 374 -9.59 -46.14 0.32
N GLY A 375 -9.47 -44.81 0.27
CA GLY A 375 -10.04 -43.85 1.22
C GLY A 375 -9.01 -43.30 2.22
N SER A 376 -9.00 -42.03 2.59
CA SER A 376 -10.04 -41.01 2.57
C SER A 376 -9.36 -39.68 2.92
N GLY A 377 -9.55 -38.65 2.07
CA GLY A 377 -8.95 -37.33 2.27
C GLY A 377 -9.60 -36.58 3.43
N ALA A 378 -8.78 -36.22 4.42
CA ALA A 378 -9.11 -35.29 5.49
C ALA A 378 -9.26 -33.84 4.97
N PRO A 379 -9.94 -32.94 5.72
CA PRO A 379 -10.44 -31.65 5.24
C PRO A 379 -9.32 -30.68 4.85
N GLN A 380 -9.44 -30.07 3.67
CA GLN A 380 -8.53 -29.02 3.21
C GLN A 380 -8.94 -27.67 3.81
N THR A 381 -8.02 -27.06 4.56
CA THR A 381 -8.14 -25.71 5.14
C THR A 381 -8.17 -24.60 4.05
N PRO A 382 -9.05 -23.59 4.17
CA PRO A 382 -9.23 -22.53 3.16
C PRO A 382 -8.12 -21.47 3.15
N GLU A 383 -7.82 -20.94 1.96
CA GLU A 383 -6.80 -19.92 1.66
C GLU A 383 -7.28 -18.50 2.05
N ARG A 384 -6.40 -17.69 2.67
CA ARG A 384 -6.69 -16.37 3.31
C ARG A 384 -7.18 -15.28 2.33
N GLU A 385 -8.40 -14.76 2.52
CA GLU A 385 -8.88 -13.51 1.87
C GLU A 385 -8.58 -12.27 2.73
N ALA A 386 -8.02 -11.21 2.13
CA ALA A 386 -7.71 -9.95 2.83
C ALA A 386 -8.97 -9.07 2.98
N GLY A 387 -9.11 -8.42 4.14
CA GLY A 387 -10.27 -7.57 4.46
C GLY A 387 -10.37 -6.31 3.62
N THR A 388 -11.59 -5.84 3.34
CA THR A 388 -11.82 -4.56 2.64
C THR A 388 -11.75 -3.40 3.63
N TYR A 389 -10.90 -2.42 3.37
CA TYR A 389 -10.77 -1.22 4.22
C TYR A 389 -12.06 -0.40 4.29
N LEU A 390 -12.42 0.04 5.49
CA LEU A 390 -13.57 0.89 5.76
C LEU A 390 -13.14 2.32 6.05
N VAL A 391 -12.43 2.55 7.16
CA VAL A 391 -12.06 3.88 7.65
C VAL A 391 -10.96 3.80 8.71
N HIS A 392 -10.24 4.90 8.89
CA HIS A 392 -9.31 5.10 9.98
C HIS A 392 -9.99 5.92 11.08
N TYR A 393 -10.01 5.41 12.31
CA TYR A 393 -10.62 6.10 13.44
C TYR A 393 -9.83 5.81 14.73
N LYS A 394 -9.49 6.85 15.48
CA LYS A 394 -8.71 6.79 16.75
C LYS A 394 -7.45 5.90 16.70
N GLY A 395 -6.70 5.95 15.61
CA GLY A 395 -5.42 5.22 15.48
C GLY A 395 -5.55 3.77 15.02
N TRP A 396 -6.77 3.34 14.66
CA TRP A 396 -7.06 2.01 14.12
C TRP A 396 -7.60 2.11 12.70
N ASN A 397 -7.17 1.19 11.84
CA ASN A 397 -7.75 0.97 10.52
C ASN A 397 -8.80 -0.14 10.63
N TYR A 398 -10.05 0.17 10.28
CA TYR A 398 -11.16 -0.78 10.33
C TYR A 398 -11.41 -1.40 8.96
N PHE A 399 -11.77 -2.68 8.95
CA PHE A 399 -11.99 -3.50 7.76
C PHE A 399 -13.27 -4.31 7.91
N LYS A 400 -13.84 -4.69 6.77
CA LYS A 400 -14.83 -5.75 6.70
C LYS A 400 -14.20 -7.01 6.09
N VAL A 401 -14.26 -8.13 6.80
CA VAL A 401 -13.64 -9.40 6.41
C VAL A 401 -14.72 -10.44 6.14
N PRO A 402 -14.71 -11.16 5.01
CA PRO A 402 -15.70 -12.20 4.74
C PRO A 402 -15.73 -13.28 5.83
N VAL A 403 -16.92 -13.64 6.28
CA VAL A 403 -17.16 -14.78 7.18
C VAL A 403 -17.92 -15.84 6.39
N ILE A 404 -17.50 -17.10 6.50
CA ILE A 404 -18.23 -18.23 5.94
C ILE A 404 -19.03 -18.88 7.05
N GLY A 405 -20.34 -19.04 6.84
CA GLY A 405 -21.29 -19.57 7.83
C GLY A 405 -21.99 -18.48 8.66
N GLU A 406 -22.65 -18.91 9.73
CA GLU A 406 -23.49 -18.08 10.62
C GLU A 406 -22.69 -16.96 11.30
N MET A 407 -23.30 -15.78 11.46
CA MET A 407 -22.65 -14.61 12.05
C MET A 407 -22.64 -14.65 13.58
N THR A 408 -22.04 -15.69 14.14
CA THR A 408 -21.75 -15.78 15.58
C THR A 408 -20.53 -14.93 15.93
N SER A 409 -20.43 -14.47 17.18
CA SER A 409 -19.25 -13.76 17.68
C SER A 409 -17.98 -14.60 17.55
N ALA A 410 -18.09 -15.93 17.69
CA ALA A 410 -16.99 -16.86 17.46
C ALA A 410 -16.53 -16.87 15.99
N ASN A 411 -17.46 -16.90 15.03
CA ASN A 411 -17.12 -16.87 13.61
C ASN A 411 -16.59 -15.50 13.16
N VAL A 412 -17.11 -14.41 13.73
CA VAL A 412 -16.58 -13.05 13.51
C VAL A 412 -15.14 -12.94 14.04
N GLN A 413 -14.88 -13.46 15.23
CA GLN A 413 -13.53 -13.48 15.81
C GLN A 413 -12.58 -14.33 14.95
N ALA A 414 -12.97 -15.58 14.66
CA ALA A 414 -12.19 -16.49 13.84
C ALA A 414 -11.87 -15.92 12.45
N ALA A 415 -12.80 -15.22 11.83
CA ALA A 415 -12.57 -14.60 10.53
C ALA A 415 -11.58 -13.43 10.60
N CYS A 416 -11.68 -12.56 11.60
CA CYS A 416 -10.70 -11.49 11.80
C CYS A 416 -9.30 -12.06 12.04
N GLU A 417 -9.17 -13.03 12.96
CA GLU A 417 -7.89 -13.66 13.29
C GLU A 417 -7.30 -14.44 12.09
N ALA A 418 -8.15 -15.19 11.37
CA ALA A 418 -7.76 -15.92 10.18
C ALA A 418 -7.24 -14.96 9.09
N ALA A 419 -7.81 -13.76 8.97
CA ALA A 419 -7.36 -12.74 8.03
C ALA A 419 -6.21 -11.86 8.58
N GLY A 420 -5.76 -12.08 9.81
CA GLY A 420 -4.64 -11.34 10.43
C GLY A 420 -5.03 -9.96 10.99
N TYR A 421 -6.30 -9.75 11.30
CA TYR A 421 -6.83 -8.58 11.97
C TYR A 421 -7.19 -8.91 13.43
N VAL A 422 -7.30 -7.87 14.26
CA VAL A 422 -7.90 -8.01 15.59
C VAL A 422 -9.42 -7.79 15.52
N THR A 423 -10.14 -8.38 16.48
CA THR A 423 -11.58 -8.21 16.60
C THR A 423 -11.90 -7.06 17.56
N PRO A 424 -12.49 -5.94 17.12
CA PRO A 424 -12.80 -4.80 17.99
C PRO A 424 -13.88 -5.14 19.01
N CYS A 425 -13.65 -4.74 20.25
CA CYS A 425 -14.67 -4.78 21.30
C CYS A 425 -15.83 -3.82 20.98
N SER A 426 -17.02 -4.13 21.51
CA SER A 426 -18.20 -3.24 21.41
C SER A 426 -17.95 -1.86 22.05
N GLY A 427 -16.99 -1.78 22.97
CA GLY A 427 -16.37 -0.54 23.42
C GLY A 427 -15.32 -0.77 24.52
N ASP A 428 -14.62 0.30 24.89
CA ASP A 428 -13.41 0.25 25.71
C ASP A 428 -13.66 0.33 27.23
N ARG A 429 -14.82 0.85 27.67
CA ARG A 429 -15.14 1.14 29.09
C ARG A 429 -16.27 0.26 29.62
N ASP A 430 -15.96 -0.71 30.49
CA ASP A 430 -16.93 -1.55 31.24
C ASP A 430 -18.14 -2.00 30.41
N CYS A 431 -17.94 -2.25 29.11
CA CYS A 431 -19.00 -2.60 28.20
C CYS A 431 -19.44 -4.03 28.47
N MET A 432 -20.73 -4.23 28.74
CA MET A 432 -21.32 -5.52 29.10
C MET A 432 -20.99 -6.68 28.14
N HIS A 433 -20.75 -6.37 26.86
CA HIS A 433 -20.49 -7.34 25.79
C HIS A 433 -19.05 -7.30 25.27
N SER A 434 -18.13 -6.68 26.02
CA SER A 434 -16.68 -6.76 25.76
C SER A 434 -16.05 -7.83 26.65
N SER A 435 -14.92 -8.39 26.21
CA SER A 435 -14.22 -9.48 26.89
C SER A 435 -12.73 -9.43 26.55
N SER A 436 -11.94 -10.34 27.14
CA SER A 436 -10.53 -10.53 26.76
C SER A 436 -10.33 -11.05 25.34
N GLU A 437 -11.38 -11.53 24.69
CA GLU A 437 -11.36 -12.09 23.33
C GLU A 437 -11.48 -11.02 22.24
N CYS A 438 -11.63 -9.75 22.62
CA CYS A 438 -11.67 -8.62 21.71
C CYS A 438 -10.64 -7.56 22.12
N VAL A 439 -10.30 -6.68 21.18
CA VAL A 439 -9.33 -5.60 21.38
C VAL A 439 -10.05 -4.26 21.54
N LEU A 440 -9.63 -3.49 22.54
CA LEU A 440 -10.11 -2.14 22.79
C LEU A 440 -9.52 -1.19 21.73
N THR A 441 -10.36 -0.60 20.90
CA THR A 441 -9.95 0.17 19.70
C THR A 441 -10.36 1.64 19.75
N GLY A 442 -10.76 2.15 20.91
CA GLY A 442 -11.21 3.52 21.12
C GLY A 442 -12.71 3.73 20.91
N LEU A 443 -13.49 2.66 20.75
CA LEU A 443 -14.96 2.74 20.66
C LEU A 443 -15.52 2.92 22.08
N GLU A 444 -16.42 3.87 22.29
CA GLU A 444 -16.88 4.26 23.63
C GLU A 444 -18.38 4.01 23.84
N ASP A 445 -19.18 3.91 22.77
CA ASP A 445 -20.63 3.69 22.84
C ASP A 445 -21.00 2.20 22.84
N CYS A 446 -20.85 1.56 24.01
CA CYS A 446 -21.14 0.13 24.24
C CYS A 446 -22.51 -0.36 23.73
N ASN A 447 -23.49 0.54 23.70
CA ASN A 447 -24.87 0.20 23.35
C ASN A 447 -25.17 0.35 21.87
N ASN A 448 -24.24 0.89 21.09
CA ASN A 448 -24.40 1.11 19.66
C ASN A 448 -23.13 0.68 18.89
N PRO A 449 -22.95 -0.63 18.66
CA PRO A 449 -21.82 -1.17 17.92
C PRO A 449 -21.60 -0.46 16.58
N MET A 450 -20.34 -0.21 16.24
CA MET A 450 -19.87 0.51 15.06
C MET A 450 -20.37 1.95 14.90
N LYS A 451 -21.01 2.57 15.88
CA LYS A 451 -21.61 3.91 15.73
C LYS A 451 -20.59 4.98 15.38
N GLU A 452 -19.50 5.09 16.13
CA GLU A 452 -18.48 6.11 15.91
C GLU A 452 -17.79 5.91 14.55
N VAL A 453 -17.56 4.65 14.18
CA VAL A 453 -17.02 4.30 12.86
C VAL A 453 -18.01 4.65 11.76
N SER A 454 -19.31 4.44 11.97
CA SER A 454 -20.35 4.84 11.01
C SER A 454 -20.49 6.35 10.87
N GLN A 455 -20.23 7.10 11.94
CA GLN A 455 -20.20 8.56 11.93
C GLN A 455 -19.00 9.08 11.13
N GLU A 456 -17.82 8.47 11.31
CA GLU A 456 -16.63 8.84 10.53
C GLU A 456 -16.78 8.44 9.05
N LEU A 457 -17.33 7.24 8.80
CA LEU A 457 -17.41 6.66 7.46
C LEU A 457 -18.53 7.25 6.59
N CYS A 458 -19.65 7.64 7.22
CA CYS A 458 -20.89 7.99 6.53
C CYS A 458 -21.61 9.21 7.13
N GLY A 459 -21.13 9.79 8.24
CA GLY A 459 -21.79 10.93 8.90
C GLY A 459 -23.13 10.59 9.56
N THR A 460 -23.43 9.31 9.79
CA THR A 460 -24.75 8.84 10.27
C THR A 460 -24.60 7.64 11.20
N LYS A 461 -25.72 7.11 11.72
CA LYS A 461 -25.76 5.88 12.54
C LYS A 461 -25.49 4.63 11.69
N PRO A 462 -25.15 3.47 12.29
CA PRO A 462 -24.74 2.27 11.54
C PRO A 462 -25.74 1.84 10.45
N TYR A 463 -27.04 1.78 10.78
CA TYR A 463 -28.09 1.42 9.81
C TYR A 463 -28.25 2.41 8.64
N GLY A 464 -27.77 3.65 8.79
CA GLY A 464 -27.78 4.67 7.75
C GLY A 464 -26.52 4.67 6.89
N CYS A 465 -25.52 3.84 7.20
CA CYS A 465 -24.24 3.80 6.53
C CYS A 465 -24.17 2.60 5.56
N PRO A 466 -24.34 2.82 4.24
CA PRO A 466 -24.40 1.72 3.26
C PRO A 466 -23.12 0.87 3.23
N LYS A 467 -21.99 1.46 3.63
CA LYS A 467 -20.69 0.78 3.69
C LYS A 467 -20.59 -0.25 4.83
N LEU A 468 -21.46 -0.17 5.84
CA LEU A 468 -21.55 -1.13 6.95
C LEU A 468 -22.65 -2.17 6.77
N GLN A 469 -23.44 -2.10 5.69
CA GLN A 469 -24.49 -3.08 5.43
C GLN A 469 -23.91 -4.50 5.32
N GLY A 470 -24.42 -5.42 6.13
CA GLY A 470 -23.93 -6.79 6.26
C GLY A 470 -22.62 -6.92 7.03
N VAL A 471 -22.22 -5.93 7.83
CA VAL A 471 -21.04 -5.98 8.69
C VAL A 471 -21.47 -6.23 10.13
N TYR A 472 -20.80 -7.17 10.80
CA TYR A 472 -21.12 -7.67 12.14
C TYR A 472 -19.95 -7.48 13.10
N GLN A 473 -20.23 -6.85 14.23
CA GLN A 473 -19.29 -6.65 15.32
C GLN A 473 -19.46 -7.73 16.38
N TYR A 474 -18.33 -8.17 16.93
CA TYR A 474 -18.26 -9.11 18.03
C TYR A 474 -18.99 -8.59 19.28
N MET A 475 -19.76 -9.48 19.91
CA MET A 475 -20.47 -9.23 21.16
C MET A 475 -20.34 -10.45 22.07
N ASN A 476 -19.62 -10.32 23.18
CA ASN A 476 -19.42 -11.41 24.13
C ASN A 476 -20.75 -11.78 24.83
N THR A 477 -21.10 -13.07 24.81
CA THR A 477 -22.29 -13.66 25.47
C THR A 477 -23.65 -13.04 25.08
N TRP A 478 -23.69 -12.18 24.07
CA TRP A 478 -24.93 -11.55 23.63
C TRP A 478 -25.75 -12.55 22.80
N LYS A 479 -27.00 -12.78 23.20
CA LYS A 479 -27.97 -13.64 22.47
C LYS A 479 -27.38 -14.99 22.05
N ASP A 480 -26.94 -15.77 23.03
CA ASP A 480 -26.34 -17.11 22.85
C ASP A 480 -25.07 -17.12 21.98
N GLY A 481 -24.31 -16.02 22.00
CA GLY A 481 -23.03 -15.90 21.29
C GLY A 481 -23.15 -15.34 19.87
N ALA A 482 -24.29 -14.75 19.51
CA ALA A 482 -24.47 -14.06 18.25
C ALA A 482 -23.63 -12.77 18.16
N ALA A 483 -23.17 -12.43 16.94
CA ALA A 483 -22.61 -11.11 16.67
C ALA A 483 -23.73 -10.09 16.38
N CYS A 484 -23.45 -8.81 16.53
CA CYS A 484 -24.37 -7.72 16.28
C CYS A 484 -24.01 -7.02 14.98
N GLY A 485 -24.92 -7.03 13.99
CA GLY A 485 -24.62 -6.48 12.67
C GLY A 485 -25.64 -5.52 12.10
N VAL A 486 -25.22 -4.80 11.06
CA VAL A 486 -26.09 -3.86 10.34
C VAL A 486 -26.81 -4.60 9.22
N GLU A 487 -28.13 -4.69 9.29
CA GLU A 487 -28.95 -5.28 8.22
C GLU A 487 -30.17 -4.42 7.93
N LEU A 488 -30.33 -4.01 6.67
CA LEU A 488 -31.48 -3.28 6.13
C LEU A 488 -31.72 -1.92 6.82
N ARG A 489 -32.25 -1.92 8.04
CA ARG A 489 -32.54 -0.78 8.92
C ARG A 489 -32.21 -1.02 10.39
N ASP A 490 -31.74 -2.21 10.73
CA ASP A 490 -31.30 -2.54 12.07
C ASP A 490 -29.81 -2.28 12.20
N TRP A 491 -29.43 -1.63 13.29
CA TRP A 491 -28.03 -1.40 13.65
C TRP A 491 -27.44 -2.56 14.45
N CYS A 492 -28.28 -3.50 14.90
CA CYS A 492 -27.88 -4.66 15.68
C CYS A 492 -28.82 -5.85 15.45
N ALA A 493 -28.79 -6.37 14.22
CA ALA A 493 -29.42 -7.65 13.90
C ALA A 493 -28.69 -8.80 14.61
N ILE A 494 -29.46 -9.77 15.11
CA ILE A 494 -28.91 -10.98 15.76
C ILE A 494 -28.26 -11.84 14.68
N GLY A 495 -26.95 -12.00 14.76
CA GLY A 495 -26.17 -12.70 13.74
C GLY A 495 -26.50 -14.19 13.58
N SER A 496 -27.13 -14.82 14.59
CA SER A 496 -27.55 -16.23 14.51
C SER A 496 -28.69 -16.57 13.53
N GLY A 497 -29.12 -15.61 12.73
CA GLY A 497 -30.06 -15.82 11.61
C GLY A 497 -29.50 -15.38 10.25
N TRP A 498 -28.22 -15.02 10.20
CA TRP A 498 -27.57 -14.51 9.01
C TRP A 498 -26.27 -15.25 8.76
N GLU A 499 -26.00 -15.57 7.50
CA GLU A 499 -24.79 -16.29 7.10
C GLU A 499 -24.07 -15.56 5.96
N ASN A 500 -22.78 -15.83 5.81
CA ASN A 500 -21.97 -15.39 4.67
C ASN A 500 -21.99 -13.85 4.52
N ARG A 501 -21.68 -13.19 5.63
CA ARG A 501 -21.61 -11.72 5.75
C ARG A 501 -20.18 -11.32 6.11
N TYR A 502 -19.99 -10.12 6.63
CA TYR A 502 -18.66 -9.60 6.93
C TYR A 502 -18.46 -9.37 8.43
N ALA A 503 -17.30 -9.75 8.94
CA ALA A 503 -16.81 -9.42 10.27
C ALA A 503 -16.26 -7.99 10.29
N PHE A 504 -16.57 -7.25 11.35
CA PHE A 504 -15.97 -5.98 11.65
C PHE A 504 -14.62 -6.22 12.33
N CYS A 505 -13.53 -5.92 11.63
CA CYS A 505 -12.18 -6.19 12.09
C CYS A 505 -11.34 -4.90 12.12
N ALA A 506 -10.25 -4.87 12.88
CA ALA A 506 -9.34 -3.74 12.90
C ALA A 506 -7.88 -4.17 12.89
N THR A 507 -7.00 -3.22 12.57
CA THR A 507 -5.57 -3.32 12.83
C THR A 507 -5.08 -1.97 13.31
N ASP A 508 -4.04 -1.96 14.15
CA ASP A 508 -3.45 -0.71 14.59
C ASP A 508 -2.73 -0.02 13.41
N ARG A 509 -2.28 1.21 13.62
CA ARG A 509 -1.45 1.95 12.65
C ARG A 509 -0.03 1.36 12.50
N ASN A 510 0.38 0.40 13.35
CA ASN A 510 1.76 -0.10 13.45
C ASN A 510 1.96 -1.55 13.00
N VAL A 511 0.91 -2.26 12.58
CA VAL A 511 1.02 -3.61 12.03
C VAL A 511 1.10 -3.49 10.52
N THR A 512 2.35 -3.57 10.05
CA THR A 512 2.65 -4.15 8.75
C THR A 512 2.26 -5.62 8.84
N THR A 513 1.30 -6.09 8.05
CA THR A 513 0.86 -7.49 8.05
C THR A 513 2.01 -8.41 7.63
N THR A 514 2.73 -8.92 8.62
CA THR A 514 3.36 -10.23 8.54
C THR A 514 2.23 -11.24 8.68
N ALA A 515 1.94 -12.00 7.63
CA ALA A 515 1.00 -13.11 7.70
C ALA A 515 1.54 -14.17 8.68
N SER A 516 0.88 -14.35 9.81
CA SER A 516 1.09 -15.50 10.69
C SER A 516 0.25 -16.68 10.18
N GLN A 517 0.89 -17.75 9.72
CA GLN A 517 0.27 -19.06 9.59
C GLN A 517 0.26 -19.71 10.98
N ALA A 518 -0.91 -20.15 11.44
CA ALA A 518 -1.03 -21.01 12.60
C ALA A 518 -0.48 -22.41 12.26
N THR A 519 0.45 -22.91 13.08
CA THR A 519 0.64 -24.35 13.25
C THR A 519 0.59 -24.69 14.73
N THR A 520 -0.08 -25.80 15.00
CA THR A 520 -0.29 -26.48 16.27
C THR A 520 0.98 -26.59 17.12
N ALA A 521 0.84 -26.28 18.42
CA ALA A 521 1.88 -26.31 19.45
C ALA A 521 2.54 -27.70 19.58
N THR A 522 3.86 -27.81 19.75
CA THR A 522 4.62 -27.60 21.02
C THR A 522 6.14 -27.74 20.78
N PRO A 523 7.06 -27.25 21.65
CA PRO A 523 7.00 -26.14 22.61
C PRO A 523 7.79 -24.90 22.15
N THR A 524 7.42 -23.75 22.69
CA THR A 524 7.71 -22.37 22.28
C THR A 524 9.13 -21.86 22.56
N LYS A 525 9.60 -20.93 21.71
CA LYS A 525 10.50 -19.85 22.12
C LYS A 525 9.79 -18.52 21.87
N GLU A 526 9.32 -17.89 22.95
CA GLU A 526 8.55 -16.64 22.98
C GLU A 526 9.27 -15.45 22.34
N PRO A 527 8.54 -14.37 21.95
CA PRO A 527 9.15 -13.08 21.62
C PRO A 527 9.95 -12.61 22.83
N ARG A 528 11.27 -12.39 22.65
CA ARG A 528 12.19 -12.09 23.76
C ARG A 528 11.85 -10.73 24.39
N ASN A 529 11.23 -10.77 25.56
CA ASN A 529 11.11 -9.64 26.48
C ASN A 529 12.51 -9.20 26.97
N CYS A 530 12.91 -7.96 26.68
CA CYS A 530 14.18 -7.41 27.15
C CYS A 530 14.24 -7.21 28.67
N CYS A 531 13.07 -7.19 29.32
CA CYS A 531 12.94 -6.93 30.74
C CYS A 531 12.93 -8.21 31.59
N GLY A 532 13.27 -9.35 30.98
CA GLY A 532 13.37 -10.64 31.67
C GLY A 532 12.02 -11.28 31.94
N LYS A 533 11.93 -12.07 33.01
CA LYS A 533 10.78 -12.94 33.30
C LYS A 533 9.64 -12.25 34.04
N ILE A 534 9.95 -11.19 34.78
CA ILE A 534 9.00 -10.53 35.69
C ILE A 534 8.51 -9.21 35.11
N LEU A 535 9.43 -8.39 34.60
CA LEU A 535 9.14 -7.01 34.26
C LEU A 535 8.54 -6.89 32.86
N ARG A 536 7.58 -5.99 32.70
CA ARG A 536 6.99 -5.63 31.42
C ARG A 536 7.87 -4.59 30.72
N GLN A 537 8.07 -4.71 29.42
CA GLN A 537 8.80 -3.70 28.64
C GLN A 537 7.93 -2.49 28.35
N ALA A 538 8.43 -1.28 28.62
CA ALA A 538 7.73 -0.05 28.31
C ALA A 538 7.79 0.25 26.81
N LYS A 539 6.63 0.56 26.23
CA LYS A 539 6.51 0.98 24.82
C LYS A 539 6.80 2.48 24.66
N GLU A 540 6.36 3.28 25.64
CA GLU A 540 6.62 4.71 25.69
C GLU A 540 7.85 5.00 26.52
N VAL A 541 8.81 5.71 25.93
CA VAL A 541 10.15 5.95 26.50
C VAL A 541 10.41 7.42 26.80
N VAL A 542 9.34 8.24 26.89
CA VAL A 542 9.40 9.67 27.21
C VAL A 542 8.39 9.99 28.31
N ASP A 543 8.85 10.59 29.40
CA ASP A 543 7.99 11.10 30.48
C ASP A 543 7.06 12.17 29.91
N GLN A 544 5.75 11.99 30.03
CA GLN A 544 4.78 12.96 29.51
C GLN A 544 4.76 14.27 30.32
N SER A 545 5.23 14.25 31.56
CA SER A 545 5.29 15.42 32.45
C SER A 545 6.52 16.30 32.23
N SER A 546 7.69 15.71 31.97
CA SER A 546 8.97 16.44 31.86
C SER A 546 9.57 16.45 30.45
N GLY A 547 9.08 15.60 29.54
CA GLY A 547 9.67 15.40 28.22
C GLY A 547 11.01 14.64 28.25
N PHE A 548 11.41 14.13 29.42
CA PHE A 548 12.66 13.39 29.59
C PHE A 548 12.57 12.02 28.89
N ARG A 549 13.55 11.72 28.03
CA ARG A 549 13.63 10.46 27.28
C ARG A 549 14.57 9.47 27.97
N VAL A 550 14.23 8.18 27.92
CA VAL A 550 15.14 7.09 28.32
C VAL A 550 16.49 7.28 27.62
N PRO A 551 17.62 7.36 28.36
CA PRO A 551 18.93 7.59 27.74
C PRO A 551 19.39 6.40 26.89
N ASP A 552 20.26 6.66 25.91
CA ASP A 552 20.84 5.62 25.07
C ASP A 552 21.57 4.56 25.92
N GLY A 553 21.36 3.28 25.58
CA GLY A 553 21.90 2.14 26.32
C GLY A 553 21.12 1.76 27.58
N TRP A 554 19.98 2.42 27.85
CA TRP A 554 19.03 2.04 28.89
C TRP A 554 17.73 1.47 28.31
N THR A 555 17.18 0.49 28.99
CA THR A 555 15.89 -0.14 28.66
C THR A 555 14.90 0.13 29.78
N MET A 556 13.74 0.67 29.44
CA MET A 556 12.68 0.96 30.41
C MET A 556 11.72 -0.23 30.56
N CYS A 557 11.54 -0.65 31.80
CA CYS A 557 10.69 -1.75 32.21
C CYS A 557 9.78 -1.31 33.37
N TYR A 558 8.76 -2.09 33.71
CA TYR A 558 7.88 -1.76 34.85
C TYR A 558 7.04 -2.94 35.34
N ILE A 559 6.46 -2.77 36.53
CA ILE A 559 5.29 -3.54 37.01
C ILE A 559 4.15 -2.60 37.38
N ASP A 560 2.90 -3.07 37.26
CA ASP A 560 1.69 -2.36 37.67
C ASP A 560 0.63 -3.30 38.27
N GLU A 561 -0.63 -2.86 38.35
CA GLU A 561 -1.75 -3.61 38.93
C GLU A 561 -1.90 -5.04 38.41
N ARG A 562 -1.40 -5.32 37.19
CA ARG A 562 -1.50 -6.62 36.53
C ARG A 562 -0.49 -7.64 37.05
N ASP A 563 0.57 -7.20 37.73
CA ASP A 563 1.68 -8.06 38.17
C ASP A 563 1.53 -8.44 39.66
N THR A 564 0.35 -8.96 40.03
CA THR A 564 -0.09 -9.17 41.43
C THR A 564 0.89 -9.97 42.27
N ASP A 565 1.55 -10.96 41.67
CA ASP A 565 2.49 -11.85 42.36
C ASP A 565 3.80 -11.15 42.72
N HIS A 566 4.06 -9.98 42.13
CA HIS A 566 5.29 -9.22 42.28
C HIS A 566 5.12 -7.89 43.01
N HIS A 567 3.92 -7.54 43.48
CA HIS A 567 3.66 -6.26 44.17
C HIS A 567 4.44 -6.10 45.49
N LEU A 568 4.88 -7.20 46.10
CA LEU A 568 5.74 -7.24 47.29
C LEU A 568 7.24 -7.37 46.99
N THR A 569 7.61 -7.57 45.72
CA THR A 569 8.98 -7.85 45.31
C THR A 569 9.81 -6.56 45.34
N LYS A 570 11.02 -6.61 45.89
CA LYS A 570 11.92 -5.44 45.94
C LYS A 570 12.49 -5.18 44.55
N CYS A 571 12.80 -3.91 44.26
CA CYS A 571 13.36 -3.46 42.98
C CYS A 571 14.46 -4.38 42.43
N ARG A 572 15.47 -4.70 43.24
CA ARG A 572 16.57 -5.61 42.86
C ARG A 572 16.13 -7.01 42.47
N ASP A 573 15.11 -7.54 43.15
CA ASP A 573 14.64 -8.91 42.97
C ASP A 573 13.67 -9.04 41.77
N LEU A 574 13.30 -7.92 41.15
CA LEU A 574 12.49 -7.89 39.91
C LEU A 574 13.33 -8.19 38.66
N LEU A 575 14.65 -7.99 38.70
CA LEU A 575 15.55 -8.29 37.59
C LEU A 575 15.85 -9.79 37.60
N GLN A 576 14.99 -10.60 37.00
CA GLN A 576 15.18 -12.05 36.87
C GLN A 576 15.14 -12.48 35.41
N GLY A 577 16.20 -13.18 34.98
CA GLY A 577 16.31 -13.72 33.63
C GLY A 577 16.30 -12.64 32.54
N ILE A 578 16.93 -11.49 32.80
CA ILE A 578 17.15 -10.44 31.81
C ILE A 578 18.19 -10.91 30.77
N PRO A 579 18.18 -10.40 29.53
CA PRO A 579 19.09 -10.86 28.49
C PRO A 579 20.57 -10.78 28.92
N GLY A 580 21.22 -11.94 29.01
CA GLY A 580 22.63 -12.06 29.41
C GLY A 580 22.88 -12.25 30.91
N TYR A 581 21.87 -12.11 31.79
CA TYR A 581 22.06 -12.16 33.24
C TYR A 581 20.89 -12.84 33.97
N GLU A 582 21.19 -13.73 34.92
CA GLU A 582 20.15 -14.40 35.70
C GLU A 582 19.49 -13.46 36.72
N ASP A 583 20.27 -12.54 37.29
CA ASP A 583 19.83 -11.60 38.33
C ASP A 583 20.55 -10.24 38.27
N ALA A 584 20.16 -9.33 39.17
CA ALA A 584 20.78 -8.01 39.32
C ALA A 584 22.25 -8.04 39.76
N GLU A 585 22.73 -9.12 40.41
CA GLU A 585 24.12 -9.23 40.84
C GLU A 585 25.04 -9.46 39.64
N GLN A 586 24.64 -10.37 38.75
CA GLN A 586 25.37 -10.63 37.51
C GLN A 586 25.41 -9.39 36.60
N LEU A 587 24.30 -8.64 36.49
CA LEU A 587 24.25 -7.40 35.72
C LEU A 587 25.27 -6.35 36.25
N LEU A 588 25.28 -6.13 37.57
CA LEU A 588 26.20 -5.16 38.19
C LEU A 588 27.66 -5.61 38.08
N ALA A 589 27.93 -6.92 38.20
CA ALA A 589 29.28 -7.47 38.06
C ALA A 589 29.84 -7.30 36.63
N ALA A 590 28.97 -7.27 35.61
CA ALA A 590 29.33 -7.05 34.22
C ALA A 590 29.44 -5.56 33.81
N GLY A 591 29.31 -4.63 34.76
CA GLY A 591 29.37 -3.19 34.50
C GLY A 591 28.05 -2.58 34.02
N GLY A 592 26.95 -3.35 34.05
CA GLY A 592 25.60 -2.84 33.90
C GLY A 592 25.11 -2.09 35.14
N ASN A 593 23.95 -1.45 35.05
CA ASN A 593 23.34 -0.74 36.17
C ASN A 593 21.81 -0.74 36.06
N PHE A 594 21.12 -0.40 37.14
CA PHE A 594 19.67 -0.23 37.10
C PHE A 594 19.17 0.71 38.21
N GLY A 595 17.99 1.27 37.99
CA GLY A 595 17.26 2.02 39.01
C GLY A 595 15.76 1.77 38.96
N CYS A 596 15.07 1.99 40.08
CA CYS A 596 13.63 1.92 40.18
C CYS A 596 13.02 3.13 40.86
N TRP A 597 11.86 3.54 40.34
CA TRP A 597 11.08 4.65 40.88
C TRP A 597 9.60 4.37 40.73
N HIS A 598 8.77 4.82 41.69
CA HIS A 598 7.33 4.66 41.60
C HIS A 598 6.63 6.01 41.39
N GLY A 599 5.55 5.98 40.63
CA GLY A 599 4.72 7.14 40.35
C GLY A 599 3.25 6.74 40.33
N THR A 600 2.37 7.73 40.54
CA THR A 600 0.93 7.51 40.41
C THR A 600 0.58 7.53 38.94
N THR A 601 0.11 6.41 38.44
CA THR A 601 -0.25 6.18 37.05
C THR A 601 -1.71 6.58 36.88
N GLY A 602 -1.97 7.55 36.01
CA GLY A 602 -3.32 8.03 35.71
C GLY A 602 -4.08 7.05 34.80
N ASP A 603 -4.88 7.59 33.88
CA ASP A 603 -5.73 6.79 32.96
C ASP A 603 -4.95 5.92 31.95
N SER A 604 -3.61 5.95 31.95
CA SER A 604 -2.75 5.21 31.02
C SER A 604 -1.64 4.47 31.75
N PRO A 605 -1.53 3.13 31.63
CA PRO A 605 -0.58 2.34 32.39
C PRO A 605 0.87 2.52 31.90
N GLY A 606 1.83 2.50 32.83
CA GLY A 606 3.26 2.50 32.52
C GLY A 606 4.02 3.74 33.00
N PRO A 607 5.37 3.69 32.99
CA PRO A 607 6.22 4.69 33.63
C PRO A 607 6.17 6.06 32.96
N ALA A 608 5.94 6.14 31.64
CA ALA A 608 5.84 7.40 30.89
C ALA A 608 4.67 8.29 31.34
N PHE A 609 3.60 7.68 31.83
CA PHE A 609 2.35 8.34 32.23
C PHE A 609 2.22 8.48 33.74
N ALA A 610 3.19 7.97 34.48
CA ALA A 610 3.21 8.02 35.93
C ALA A 610 3.77 9.35 36.43
N THR A 611 3.17 9.90 37.48
CA THR A 611 3.65 11.13 38.12
C THR A 611 5.04 10.95 38.74
N ASN A 612 5.68 12.05 39.15
CA ASN A 612 7.02 12.07 39.76
C ASN A 612 8.16 11.64 38.81
N ASN A 613 7.99 11.86 37.50
CA ASN A 613 8.99 11.63 36.44
C ASN A 613 9.67 10.27 36.60
N VAL A 614 8.87 9.19 36.43
CA VAL A 614 9.33 7.83 36.72
C VAL A 614 10.47 7.45 35.79
N ILE A 615 10.46 7.85 34.52
CA ILE A 615 11.56 7.55 33.60
C ILE A 615 12.83 8.30 34.01
N GLU A 616 12.73 9.61 34.26
CA GLU A 616 13.85 10.44 34.69
C GLU A 616 14.51 9.95 35.98
N ASN A 617 13.71 9.47 36.94
CA ASN A 617 14.23 9.07 38.25
C ASN A 617 14.66 7.61 38.33
N SER A 618 14.09 6.72 37.50
CA SER A 618 14.52 5.33 37.45
C SER A 618 15.73 5.11 36.54
N CYS A 619 15.93 5.90 35.47
CA CYS A 619 17.12 5.81 34.59
C CYS A 619 18.35 6.51 35.17
N LYS A 620 18.66 6.20 36.43
CA LYS A 620 19.82 6.69 37.17
C LYS A 620 20.48 5.51 37.89
N ASP A 621 21.80 5.52 37.86
CA ASP A 621 22.64 4.46 38.45
C ASP A 621 22.30 4.22 39.93
N GLY A 622 21.91 2.99 40.27
CA GLY A 622 21.73 2.53 41.65
C GLY A 622 20.56 3.13 42.43
N VAL A 623 19.61 3.82 41.78
CA VAL A 623 18.43 4.36 42.47
C VAL A 623 17.51 3.22 42.87
N GLN A 624 17.34 2.96 44.18
CA GLN A 624 16.49 1.87 44.68
C GLN A 624 15.39 2.44 45.58
N GLN A 625 14.15 2.44 45.10
CA GLN A 625 13.00 2.70 45.97
C GLN A 625 12.87 1.61 47.05
N LYS A 626 12.62 2.01 48.29
CA LYS A 626 12.61 1.12 49.46
C LYS A 626 11.23 0.49 49.71
N THR A 627 10.18 1.10 49.20
CA THR A 627 8.79 0.67 49.37
C THR A 627 8.34 -0.18 48.19
N PRO A 628 7.85 -1.42 48.41
CA PRO A 628 7.24 -2.23 47.37
C PRO A 628 5.95 -1.61 46.82
N LEU A 629 5.52 -2.02 45.64
CA LEU A 629 4.36 -1.46 44.95
C LEU A 629 3.07 -1.54 45.79
N ASN A 630 2.89 -2.64 46.55
CA ASN A 630 1.72 -2.85 47.40
C ASN A 630 1.60 -1.90 48.60
N SER A 631 2.63 -1.11 48.89
CA SER A 631 2.59 -0.08 49.93
C SER A 631 1.75 1.13 49.49
N TRP A 632 1.31 1.15 48.24
CA TRP A 632 0.48 2.17 47.61
C TRP A 632 -0.75 1.55 46.95
N ASN A 633 -1.67 2.37 46.44
CA ASN A 633 -2.80 1.87 45.67
C ASN A 633 -2.30 1.29 44.34
N VAL A 634 -2.22 -0.03 44.26
CA VAL A 634 -1.67 -0.75 43.11
C VAL A 634 -2.43 -0.47 41.81
N ARG A 635 -3.72 -0.12 41.89
CA ARG A 635 -4.55 0.24 40.72
C ARG A 635 -4.12 1.53 40.02
N THR A 636 -3.41 2.40 40.74
CA THR A 636 -3.01 3.71 40.22
C THR A 636 -1.53 3.97 40.45
N THR A 637 -0.72 2.93 40.61
CA THR A 637 0.72 3.08 40.88
C THR A 637 1.51 2.18 39.94
N THR A 638 2.53 2.74 39.30
CA THR A 638 3.51 1.97 38.51
C THR A 638 4.88 2.09 39.16
N LEU A 639 5.59 0.97 39.26
CA LEU A 639 7.00 0.93 39.61
C LEU A 639 7.80 0.75 38.32
N GLY A 640 8.45 1.81 37.85
CA GLY A 640 9.37 1.77 36.72
C GLY A 640 10.74 1.24 37.14
N VAL A 641 11.37 0.46 36.27
CA VAL A 641 12.68 -0.15 36.42
C VAL A 641 13.47 0.10 35.14
N CYS A 642 14.51 0.92 35.19
CA CYS A 642 15.34 1.24 34.03
C CYS A 642 16.67 0.49 34.13
N ILE A 643 17.03 -0.25 33.09
CA ILE A 643 18.15 -1.21 33.09
C ILE A 643 19.17 -0.81 32.03
N LYS A 644 20.43 -0.67 32.44
CA LYS A 644 21.58 -0.31 31.59
C LYS A 644 22.48 -1.51 31.34
N GLY A 645 22.95 -1.66 30.10
CA GLY A 645 23.96 -2.67 29.75
C GLY A 645 23.41 -4.05 29.38
N ILE A 646 22.16 -4.09 28.88
CA ILE A 646 21.56 -5.28 28.28
C ILE A 646 21.48 -5.12 26.76
N THR A 647 21.72 -6.21 26.03
CA THR A 647 21.62 -6.26 24.56
C THR A 647 20.49 -7.18 24.14
N CYS A 648 19.54 -6.66 23.38
CA CYS A 648 18.45 -7.43 22.83
C CYS A 648 18.63 -7.54 21.32
N ASP A 649 19.13 -8.68 20.81
CA ASP A 649 18.77 -9.24 19.50
C ASP A 649 19.54 -10.52 19.19
N GLY A 650 18.93 -11.39 18.36
CA GLY A 650 19.61 -12.51 17.71
C GLY A 650 20.49 -12.07 16.54
N ALA A 651 21.51 -11.27 16.79
CA ALA A 651 22.66 -11.10 15.89
C ALA A 651 23.69 -12.22 16.15
N PRO A 652 24.47 -12.66 15.14
CA PRO A 652 25.39 -13.78 15.29
C PRO A 652 26.45 -13.48 16.35
N GLU A 653 26.77 -14.48 17.17
CA GLU A 653 27.90 -14.44 18.09
C GLU A 653 29.15 -13.94 17.38
N THR A 654 29.65 -12.77 17.77
CA THR A 654 31.06 -12.46 17.68
C THR A 654 31.67 -12.62 19.06
N THR A 655 32.07 -13.84 19.36
CA THR A 655 33.00 -14.11 20.46
C THR A 655 34.34 -13.46 20.14
N PHE A 656 34.74 -12.44 20.89
CA PHE A 656 36.16 -12.19 21.19
C PHE A 656 36.32 -11.76 22.66
N PRO A 657 37.41 -12.20 23.32
CA PRO A 657 37.58 -12.24 24.78
C PRO A 657 37.88 -10.85 25.39
N PRO A 658 37.83 -10.68 26.73
CA PRO A 658 37.87 -9.37 27.36
C PRO A 658 39.27 -8.73 27.25
N PRO A 659 39.38 -7.39 27.22
CA PRO A 659 40.66 -6.72 27.11
C PRO A 659 41.36 -6.70 28.48
N THR A 660 42.65 -7.03 28.46
CA THR A 660 43.61 -6.53 29.45
C THR A 660 44.67 -5.69 28.74
N PRO A 661 45.30 -4.73 29.44
CA PRO A 661 45.52 -3.38 28.91
C PRO A 661 46.99 -3.03 28.66
N VAL A 662 47.32 -2.36 27.55
CA VAL A 662 48.56 -1.55 27.33
C VAL A 662 48.30 -0.62 26.13
N VAL A 663 48.10 0.70 26.28
CA VAL A 663 49.04 1.86 26.29
C VAL A 663 49.73 2.20 24.95
N SER A 664 49.47 3.46 24.54
CA SER A 664 50.25 4.49 23.80
C SER A 664 50.48 4.48 22.28
N ASP A 665 50.12 5.66 21.73
CA ASP A 665 50.81 6.55 20.78
C ASP A 665 50.89 6.25 19.26
N ASP A 666 50.11 7.06 18.55
CA ASP A 666 50.48 8.10 17.56
C ASP A 666 51.20 7.79 16.23
N LEU A 667 50.64 8.47 15.21
CA LEU A 667 51.18 8.96 13.92
C LEU A 667 50.98 8.18 12.61
N LEU A 668 50.60 9.01 11.62
CA LEU A 668 50.09 8.80 10.27
C LEU A 668 51.12 8.24 9.28
N THR A 669 50.66 7.48 8.25
CA THR A 669 50.68 7.86 6.81
C THR A 669 50.03 6.78 5.93
N GLU A 670 49.50 7.24 4.79
CA GLU A 670 48.69 6.65 3.70
C GLU A 670 49.43 5.49 2.96
N ASP A 671 48.82 4.53 2.26
CA ASP A 671 47.92 4.65 1.09
C ASP A 671 46.97 3.44 0.88
N GLU A 672 45.77 3.80 0.40
CA GLU A 672 44.71 3.22 -0.46
C GLU A 672 44.62 1.72 -0.85
N ASP A 673 43.42 1.15 -0.64
CA ASP A 673 42.64 0.38 -1.65
C ASP A 673 41.14 0.24 -1.28
N ASP A 674 40.27 0.82 -2.14
CA ASP A 674 38.95 0.38 -2.66
C ASP A 674 37.70 0.05 -1.77
N VAL A 675 36.77 1.02 -1.75
CA VAL A 675 35.30 1.03 -2.00
C VAL A 675 34.35 -0.12 -1.54
N GLY A 676 33.24 0.27 -0.90
CA GLY A 676 31.98 -0.50 -0.93
C GLY A 676 30.83 -0.02 -0.02
N SER A 677 29.95 0.82 -0.56
CA SER A 677 28.74 1.44 0.04
C SER A 677 27.52 0.52 0.23
N GLY A 678 26.51 0.97 0.99
CA GLY A 678 25.18 0.35 1.07
C GLY A 678 24.04 1.25 1.59
N GLU A 679 23.43 2.03 0.70
CA GLU A 679 22.13 2.74 0.74
C GLU A 679 20.94 1.79 1.05
N GLN A 680 20.00 2.08 1.97
CA GLN A 680 18.80 2.98 1.96
C GLN A 680 17.51 2.44 1.31
N ASP A 681 16.36 2.69 1.99
CA ASP A 681 15.01 3.02 1.44
C ASP A 681 14.04 3.25 2.65
N ASN A 682 13.33 4.35 2.95
CA ASN A 682 13.02 5.66 2.37
C ASN A 682 12.26 5.73 1.03
N LYS A 683 10.92 5.75 1.09
CA LYS A 683 10.12 6.35 -0.01
C LYS A 683 8.83 7.04 0.43
N GLU A 684 8.97 8.02 1.32
CA GLU A 684 8.13 9.24 1.34
C GLU A 684 8.97 10.48 1.73
N ARG A 685 10.29 10.40 1.52
CA ARG A 685 11.29 11.40 1.92
C ARG A 685 12.18 11.78 0.74
N GLU A 686 11.60 12.33 -0.33
CA GLU A 686 12.41 12.97 -1.37
C GLU A 686 12.07 14.46 -1.42
N ALA A 687 13.11 15.27 -1.18
CA ALA A 687 13.10 16.70 -1.44
C ALA A 687 12.75 16.94 -2.91
N SER A 688 11.74 17.78 -3.19
CA SER A 688 11.40 18.09 -4.58
C SER A 688 12.13 19.35 -5.03
N TYR A 689 12.83 19.29 -6.15
CA TYR A 689 13.48 20.44 -6.75
C TYR A 689 12.48 21.54 -7.12
N LEU A 690 12.83 22.79 -6.85
CA LEU A 690 12.08 23.98 -7.22
C LEU A 690 12.79 24.71 -8.37
N VAL A 691 13.97 25.28 -8.12
CA VAL A 691 14.63 26.17 -9.08
C VAL A 691 16.13 26.30 -8.80
N HIS A 692 16.92 26.57 -9.84
CA HIS A 692 18.32 26.95 -9.72
C HIS A 692 18.44 28.47 -9.76
N TYR A 693 19.02 29.08 -8.75
CA TYR A 693 19.16 30.53 -8.67
C TYR A 693 20.44 30.94 -7.92
N LYS A 694 21.22 31.85 -8.51
CA LYS A 694 22.50 32.36 -7.97
C LYS A 694 23.49 31.27 -7.54
N GLY A 695 23.57 30.18 -8.29
CA GLY A 695 24.51 29.08 -8.03
C GLY A 695 24.03 28.06 -6.99
N TRP A 696 22.78 28.17 -6.54
CA TRP A 696 22.16 27.25 -5.59
C TRP A 696 20.93 26.58 -6.22
N ASN A 697 20.75 25.29 -5.99
CA ASN A 697 19.47 24.64 -6.27
C ASN A 697 18.60 24.74 -5.03
N TYR A 698 17.33 25.12 -5.21
CA TYR A 698 16.34 25.21 -4.14
C TYR A 698 15.38 24.03 -4.21
N TYR A 699 14.97 23.55 -3.05
CA TYR A 699 14.11 22.38 -2.88
C TYR A 699 13.00 22.66 -1.87
N LYS A 700 11.88 21.96 -2.03
CA LYS A 700 10.87 21.80 -0.99
C LYS A 700 11.10 20.48 -0.25
N VAL A 701 11.33 20.56 1.05
CA VAL A 701 11.61 19.39 1.91
C VAL A 701 10.47 19.21 2.92
N PRO A 702 9.85 18.02 3.06
CA PRO A 702 8.79 17.81 4.03
C PRO A 702 9.25 18.07 5.48
N VAL A 703 8.46 18.82 6.24
CA VAL A 703 8.63 19.05 7.68
C VAL A 703 7.48 18.37 8.41
N ILE A 704 7.77 17.59 9.44
CA ILE A 704 6.76 16.96 10.30
C ILE A 704 6.57 17.82 11.56
N GLY A 705 5.34 18.17 11.87
CA GLY A 705 4.96 19.05 12.98
C GLY A 705 5.01 20.54 12.64
N LYS A 706 5.06 21.39 13.66
CA LYS A 706 4.96 22.85 13.51
C LYS A 706 6.03 23.42 12.60
N MET A 707 5.64 24.38 11.75
CA MET A 707 6.56 25.10 10.87
C MET A 707 7.33 26.18 11.64
N THR A 708 8.08 25.76 12.67
CA THR A 708 9.05 26.60 13.36
C THR A 708 10.34 26.68 12.55
N SER A 709 11.11 27.75 12.73
CA SER A 709 12.42 27.89 12.10
C SER A 709 13.37 26.77 12.53
N ALA A 710 13.22 26.24 13.75
CA ALA A 710 13.97 25.07 14.22
C ALA A 710 13.63 23.79 13.44
N ASN A 711 12.34 23.54 13.20
CA ASN A 711 11.90 22.36 12.46
C ASN A 711 12.20 22.47 10.95
N VAL A 712 12.08 23.66 10.37
CA VAL A 712 12.51 23.93 8.99
C VAL A 712 14.00 23.66 8.82
N LYS A 713 14.83 24.11 9.77
CA LYS A 713 16.27 23.85 9.77
C LYS A 713 16.59 22.36 9.90
N ALA A 714 16.01 21.70 10.91
CA ALA A 714 16.22 20.28 11.15
C ALA A 714 15.81 19.42 9.95
N ALA A 715 14.74 19.79 9.24
CA ALA A 715 14.30 19.07 8.04
C ALA A 715 15.27 19.26 6.87
N CYS A 716 15.78 20.47 6.63
CA CYS A 716 16.80 20.69 5.61
C CYS A 716 18.07 19.87 5.91
N GLU A 717 18.58 19.95 7.14
CA GLU A 717 19.81 19.26 7.57
C GLU A 717 19.65 17.74 7.50
N ALA A 718 18.52 17.20 7.97
CA ALA A 718 18.22 15.76 7.89
C ALA A 718 18.11 15.25 6.45
N ALA A 719 17.74 16.13 5.50
CA ALA A 719 17.68 15.82 4.09
C ALA A 719 18.98 16.13 3.34
N GLY A 720 20.05 16.55 4.03
CA GLY A 720 21.35 16.85 3.43
C GLY A 720 21.44 18.22 2.72
N TYR A 721 20.48 19.11 2.98
CA TYR A 721 20.42 20.45 2.41
C TYR A 721 20.76 21.51 3.46
N VAL A 722 21.18 22.68 3.01
CA VAL A 722 21.33 23.85 3.87
C VAL A 722 20.05 24.67 3.91
N THR A 723 19.87 25.40 5.00
CA THR A 723 18.74 26.30 5.16
C THR A 723 19.11 27.71 4.64
N PRO A 724 18.49 28.23 3.56
CA PRO A 724 18.83 29.53 3.00
C PRO A 724 18.36 30.68 3.89
N CYS A 725 19.26 31.62 4.17
CA CYS A 725 18.94 32.88 4.82
C CYS A 725 17.98 33.73 3.97
N THR A 726 17.14 34.55 4.61
CA THR A 726 16.20 35.43 3.91
C THR A 726 16.86 36.61 3.20
N GLY A 727 18.09 36.96 3.61
CA GLY A 727 18.84 38.09 3.08
C GLY A 727 20.35 37.95 3.30
N GLY A 728 21.07 39.06 3.13
CA GLY A 728 22.50 39.16 3.39
C GLY A 728 22.86 39.08 4.88
N SER A 729 24.15 39.19 5.21
CA SER A 729 24.64 39.15 6.59
C SER A 729 24.15 40.31 7.47
N ASP A 730 23.72 41.41 6.87
CA ASP A 730 23.12 42.58 7.52
C ASP A 730 21.62 42.41 7.84
N CYS A 731 21.06 41.25 7.53
CA CYS A 731 19.65 40.97 7.64
C CYS A 731 19.24 40.57 9.07
N GLN A 732 18.27 41.29 9.65
CA GLN A 732 17.81 41.06 11.03
C GLN A 732 17.23 39.66 11.31
N TYR A 733 16.85 38.91 10.26
CA TYR A 733 16.31 37.55 10.37
C TYR A 733 17.26 36.46 9.86
N SER A 734 18.48 36.84 9.49
CA SER A 734 19.57 35.90 9.20
C SER A 734 20.39 35.65 10.47
N SER A 735 21.02 34.49 10.56
CA SER A 735 21.84 34.07 11.69
C SER A 735 22.90 33.08 11.22
N SER A 736 23.79 32.66 12.12
CA SER A 736 24.74 31.57 11.87
C SER A 736 24.06 30.22 11.61
N GLU A 737 22.76 30.11 11.87
CA GLU A 737 21.98 28.88 11.68
C GLU A 737 21.40 28.77 10.25
N CYS A 738 21.67 29.73 9.36
CA CYS A 738 21.29 29.68 7.95
C CYS A 738 22.50 30.00 7.04
N VAL A 739 22.40 29.61 5.77
CA VAL A 739 23.44 29.83 4.76
C VAL A 739 23.05 30.97 3.83
N LEU A 740 23.99 31.89 3.60
CA LEU A 740 23.83 33.01 2.68
C LEU A 740 23.88 32.50 1.23
N THR A 741 22.71 32.28 0.62
CA THR A 741 22.58 31.82 -0.78
C THR A 741 22.50 32.97 -1.80
N GLY A 742 22.74 34.22 -1.36
CA GLY A 742 22.70 35.41 -2.20
C GLY A 742 21.32 36.06 -2.36
N LEU A 743 20.30 35.58 -1.64
CA LEU A 743 19.01 36.27 -1.48
C LEU A 743 19.22 37.61 -0.76
N LYS A 744 18.51 38.68 -1.17
CA LYS A 744 18.73 40.04 -0.65
C LYS A 744 17.55 40.64 0.10
N HIS A 745 16.38 40.00 0.09
CA HIS A 745 15.14 40.60 0.57
C HIS A 745 14.79 40.19 2.01
N CYS A 746 15.36 40.90 3.00
CA CYS A 746 15.14 40.66 4.43
C CYS A 746 13.69 40.70 4.90
N GLY A 747 12.96 41.70 4.44
CA GLY A 747 11.55 41.86 4.74
C GLY A 747 10.67 41.02 3.84
N HIS A 748 11.21 40.54 2.70
CA HIS A 748 10.47 39.82 1.66
C HIS A 748 11.06 38.44 1.31
N PRO A 749 11.01 37.45 2.23
CA PRO A 749 11.48 36.08 1.96
C PRO A 749 10.80 35.42 0.76
N MET A 750 11.56 34.54 0.10
CA MET A 750 11.17 33.75 -1.08
C MET A 750 10.85 34.53 -2.36
N THR A 751 10.86 35.87 -2.36
CA THR A 751 10.51 36.69 -3.53
C THR A 751 11.43 36.46 -4.72
N GLU A 752 12.74 36.38 -4.53
CA GLU A 752 13.66 36.14 -5.66
C GLU A 752 13.50 34.72 -6.22
N VAL A 753 13.26 33.75 -5.33
CA VAL A 753 13.06 32.35 -5.71
C VAL A 753 11.73 32.17 -6.45
N SER A 754 10.66 32.84 -6.03
CA SER A 754 9.37 32.81 -6.74
C SER A 754 9.43 33.56 -8.08
N GLN A 755 10.21 34.65 -8.15
CA GLN A 755 10.40 35.40 -9.39
C GLN A 755 11.16 34.55 -10.42
N GLU A 756 12.17 33.79 -10.01
CA GLU A 756 12.87 32.87 -10.91
C GLU A 756 12.00 31.67 -11.29
N LEU A 757 11.26 31.11 -10.33
CA LEU A 757 10.45 29.91 -10.55
C LEU A 757 9.19 30.14 -11.38
N CYS A 758 8.49 31.25 -11.13
CA CYS A 758 7.16 31.52 -11.66
C CYS A 758 7.05 32.89 -12.36
N GLY A 759 8.09 33.74 -12.32
CA GLY A 759 8.00 35.11 -12.85
C GLY A 759 7.11 36.06 -12.04
N THR A 760 6.67 35.65 -10.84
CA THR A 760 5.73 36.42 -10.01
C THR A 760 6.04 36.33 -8.51
N THR A 761 5.22 36.99 -7.68
CA THR A 761 5.30 37.00 -6.22
C THR A 761 5.05 35.61 -5.60
N PRO A 762 5.52 35.34 -4.37
CA PRO A 762 5.38 34.02 -3.77
C PRO A 762 3.94 33.53 -3.64
N THR A 763 2.97 34.42 -3.39
CA THR A 763 1.55 34.07 -3.29
C THR A 763 0.90 33.68 -4.62
N GLU A 764 1.38 34.22 -5.73
CA GLU A 764 0.85 33.90 -7.06
C GLU A 764 1.57 32.70 -7.70
N CYS A 765 2.69 32.26 -7.12
CA CYS A 765 3.45 31.10 -7.55
C CYS A 765 2.88 29.83 -6.90
N ALA A 766 2.07 29.08 -7.63
CA ALA A 766 1.41 27.85 -7.14
C ALA A 766 2.40 26.83 -6.54
N GLN A 767 3.65 26.81 -7.02
CA GLN A 767 4.70 25.92 -6.53
C GLN A 767 5.26 26.32 -5.15
N MET A 768 5.03 27.55 -4.70
CA MET A 768 5.43 28.04 -3.38
C MET A 768 4.36 27.80 -2.31
N GLN A 769 3.14 27.40 -2.69
CA GLN A 769 2.07 27.14 -1.73
C GLN A 769 2.47 26.03 -0.75
N GLY A 770 2.41 26.35 0.55
CA GLY A 770 2.83 25.47 1.63
C GLY A 770 4.35 25.38 1.84
N VAL A 771 5.15 26.27 1.24
CA VAL A 771 6.61 26.34 1.45
C VAL A 771 6.95 27.43 2.48
N TYR A 772 7.84 27.08 3.41
CA TYR A 772 8.26 27.91 4.55
C TYR A 772 9.76 28.13 4.54
N GLN A 773 10.16 29.40 4.57
CA GLN A 773 11.55 29.80 4.73
C GLN A 773 11.87 30.08 6.19
N TYR A 774 13.06 29.63 6.61
CA TYR A 774 13.64 29.92 7.91
C TYR A 774 13.72 31.43 8.17
N MET A 775 13.32 31.84 9.37
CA MET A 775 13.51 33.21 9.85
C MET A 775 13.98 33.19 11.31
N ASN A 776 15.16 33.75 11.58
CA ASN A 776 15.72 33.79 12.92
C ASN A 776 14.88 34.71 13.82
N THR A 777 14.45 34.20 14.99
CA THR A 777 13.66 34.91 16.03
C THR A 777 12.33 35.55 15.60
N TRP A 778 11.97 35.50 14.32
CA TRP A 778 10.73 36.06 13.80
C TRP A 778 9.52 35.35 14.41
N SER A 779 8.55 36.12 14.91
CA SER A 779 7.31 35.61 15.51
C SER A 779 7.53 34.49 16.55
N LYS A 780 8.49 34.70 17.48
CA LYS A 780 8.88 33.73 18.52
C LYS A 780 9.46 32.42 17.95
N GLY A 781 10.23 32.51 16.86
CA GLY A 781 10.93 31.37 16.24
C GLY A 781 10.09 30.61 15.20
N ALA A 782 9.04 31.24 14.66
CA ALA A 782 8.28 30.69 13.55
C ALA A 782 9.02 30.84 12.22
N ALA A 783 8.80 29.92 11.29
CA ALA A 783 9.19 30.12 9.89
C ALA A 783 8.11 30.94 9.16
N CYS A 784 8.48 31.56 8.06
CA CYS A 784 7.58 32.37 7.23
C CYS A 784 7.24 31.61 5.95
N GLY A 785 5.95 31.34 5.71
CA GLY A 785 5.50 30.54 4.57
C GLY A 785 4.46 31.18 3.69
N VAL A 786 4.13 30.51 2.58
CA VAL A 786 3.03 30.91 1.68
C VAL A 786 1.84 30.00 1.93
N ASP A 787 0.84 30.50 2.65
CA ASP A 787 -0.41 29.77 2.89
C ASP A 787 -1.59 30.73 2.80
N SER A 788 -2.19 30.86 1.61
CA SER A 788 -3.27 31.81 1.24
C SER A 788 -2.95 33.30 1.41
N THR A 789 -1.92 33.62 2.18
CA THR A 789 -1.28 34.92 2.35
C THR A 789 0.22 34.73 2.37
N TRP A 790 0.95 35.77 1.98
CA TRP A 790 2.40 35.76 2.00
C TRP A 790 2.92 36.03 3.41
N CYS A 791 3.91 35.24 3.84
CA CYS A 791 4.49 35.24 5.18
C CYS A 791 3.51 34.84 6.31
N ALA A 792 2.80 33.74 6.09
CA ALA A 792 2.02 33.07 7.12
C ALA A 792 2.92 32.64 8.28
N VAL A 793 2.47 32.87 9.52
CA VAL A 793 3.22 32.53 10.74
C VAL A 793 3.25 31.01 10.92
N GLY A 794 4.41 30.39 10.70
CA GLY A 794 4.55 28.94 10.67
C GLY A 794 4.19 28.21 11.96
N SER A 795 4.23 28.85 13.13
CA SER A 795 3.74 28.24 14.38
C SER A 795 2.22 27.98 14.40
N LYS A 796 1.47 28.47 13.42
CA LYS A 796 0.04 28.20 13.22
C LYS A 796 -0.22 27.07 12.21
N TRP A 797 0.83 26.52 11.60
CA TRP A 797 0.74 25.55 10.53
C TRP A 797 1.65 24.36 10.83
N GLU A 798 1.21 23.18 10.41
CA GLU A 798 1.91 21.91 10.65
C GLU A 798 1.93 21.13 9.34
N ASP A 799 2.94 20.27 9.19
CA ASP A 799 3.05 19.33 8.06
C ASP A 799 3.04 20.04 6.70
N ARG A 800 4.05 20.89 6.51
CA ARG A 800 4.29 21.67 5.29
C ARG A 800 5.73 21.47 4.82
N TYR A 801 6.20 22.27 3.86
CA TYR A 801 7.52 22.11 3.28
C TYR A 801 8.48 23.21 3.74
N ALA A 802 9.72 22.84 4.05
CA ALA A 802 10.84 23.74 4.22
C ALA A 802 11.43 24.14 2.86
N LEU A 803 11.76 25.42 2.69
CA LEU A 803 12.63 25.87 1.61
C LEU A 803 14.08 25.57 1.99
N CYS A 804 14.71 24.64 1.28
CA CYS A 804 16.10 24.24 1.49
C CYS A 804 16.92 24.47 0.21
N ALA A 805 18.25 24.48 0.32
CA ALA A 805 19.13 24.68 -0.82
C ALA A 805 20.36 23.75 -0.79
N ASP A 806 20.96 23.47 -1.95
CA ASP A 806 22.31 22.93 -2.06
C ASP A 806 23.17 23.75 -3.05
N SER A 807 24.49 23.68 -2.84
CA SER A 807 25.45 24.21 -3.79
C SER A 807 25.83 23.08 -4.73
N ASN A 808 25.52 23.20 -6.02
CA ASN A 808 25.91 22.19 -7.00
C ASN A 808 27.42 22.23 -7.22
N ALA A 809 28.19 21.54 -6.38
CA ALA A 809 29.63 21.36 -6.52
C ALA A 809 30.04 19.98 -5.97
N SER A 810 29.93 18.94 -6.80
CA SER A 810 30.63 17.67 -6.54
C SER A 810 31.92 17.62 -7.37
N THR A 811 33.04 17.57 -6.64
CA THR A 811 34.37 17.07 -7.02
C THR A 811 35.07 17.64 -8.26
N ALA A 812 35.88 18.68 -8.03
CA ALA A 812 37.12 18.89 -8.76
C ALA A 812 38.23 19.22 -7.75
N ALA A 813 39.13 18.27 -7.50
CA ALA A 813 40.48 18.66 -7.15
C ALA A 813 41.11 19.27 -8.40
N PRO A 814 41.67 20.47 -8.30
CA PRO A 814 43.02 20.62 -8.78
C PRO A 814 43.89 21.42 -7.81
N GLN A 815 45.03 20.81 -7.50
CA GLN A 815 46.34 21.44 -7.38
C GLN A 815 46.51 22.54 -6.32
N THR A 816 47.35 22.19 -5.35
CA THR A 816 48.25 23.12 -4.69
C THR A 816 48.85 24.13 -5.67
N THR A 817 48.45 25.39 -5.56
CA THR A 817 49.38 26.51 -5.78
C THR A 817 49.35 27.40 -4.55
N THR A 818 50.43 27.30 -3.80
CA THR A 818 50.89 28.15 -2.71
C THR A 818 50.72 29.63 -3.05
N THR A 819 49.99 30.40 -2.24
CA THR A 819 50.43 31.76 -1.89
C THR A 819 49.81 32.26 -0.58
N THR A 820 50.68 32.59 0.37
CA THR A 820 50.49 33.23 1.67
C THR A 820 49.69 34.55 1.58
N PRO A 821 48.91 34.94 2.61
CA PRO A 821 48.19 36.21 2.61
C PRO A 821 49.16 37.38 2.88
N GLN A 822 49.14 38.39 2.01
CA GLN A 822 49.61 39.72 2.37
C GLN A 822 48.44 40.65 2.63
N VAL A 823 48.57 41.28 3.79
CA VAL A 823 47.74 42.31 4.40
C VAL A 823 47.89 43.63 3.62
N THR A 824 46.89 44.50 3.80
CA THR A 824 46.86 45.97 3.70
C THR A 824 46.49 46.69 2.39
N THR A 825 45.34 47.38 2.51
CA THR A 825 45.02 48.79 2.19
C THR A 825 44.82 49.22 0.74
N THR A 826 43.58 49.63 0.47
CA THR A 826 43.26 50.69 -0.50
C THR A 826 43.80 52.04 0.00
N ALA A 827 44.65 52.68 -0.79
CA ALA A 827 44.66 54.12 -0.93
C ALA A 827 44.45 54.47 -2.41
N ARG A 828 43.59 55.46 -2.63
CA ARG A 828 43.29 56.15 -3.90
C ARG A 828 44.55 56.43 -4.72
N ASP A 829 44.46 56.38 -6.06
CA ASP A 829 44.35 57.61 -6.86
C ASP A 829 44.12 57.38 -8.38
N SER A 830 43.39 58.33 -8.96
CA SER A 830 43.41 58.89 -10.33
C SER A 830 43.63 58.03 -11.60
N SER A 831 42.52 57.87 -12.34
CA SER A 831 42.32 58.19 -13.77
C SER A 831 43.45 58.05 -14.81
N ARG A 832 43.20 57.18 -15.79
CA ARG A 832 43.28 57.51 -17.22
C ARG A 832 42.11 56.90 -17.98
#